data_AF-A0A832M706-F1
#
_entry.id   AF-A0A832M706-F1
#
_cell.length_a   1.000
_cell.length_b   1.000
_cell.length_c   1.000
_cell.angle_alpha   90.00
_cell.angle_beta   90.00
_cell.angle_gamma   90.00
#
_symmetry.space_group_name_H-M   'P 1'
#
loop_
_entity.id
_entity.type
_entity.pdbx_description
1 polymer ?
#
loop_
_entity_poly.entity_id
_entity_poly.type
_entity_poly.pdbx_seq_one_letter_code
_entity_poly.pdbx_strand_id
1 'polypeptide(L)'
;MASLEFSLDVGHSSIGWAVFQSDPFQPLGAGSVIFGADDCLAKKRRDYRRQRRHIRSTRQRIERMKQLLSHVGFLTREQLDQPGTAWPWLKAAEVLKPEGGVKLSAQELWDVLRWYAHNRGYDGNRAWARDETEAQEDTAREQAARQWMQDHNTQTMAETVCAVLDVGPGKRSDGGDKRSSNLRFKGRGVAFPRSVVTSEVRHILENHQGKLPGLDSRTIRILMDDARHENLAAEAGIRLPHRYEGGLLFGQLIPRFDNRIISSCPVTYEREYARALDEGKSEDEAKHQAVRQAKVPAKKSREFLLFRWAMILANVQVADASGTRPLSVEERQSLHQLMVKSGKLTKREFLKTLDATVGSPRHNGSALLMPPDADKALVLRPEKDALKRLSGRAPHARVVMKQAVKDVFAGRHPMAEGGALFRSEELRALQLRRTVEEKTNNHLLRHRLLILRRLVKDMLATYAGNDPSRISQVTIEVNPDLRSFSGMTAEEKKQEMGQRLGDFKKVVQKLRGDLPEVTAISAGLIRKARIAQDMNWTCPYTGMEYDALDLLHGHVDKDHIIPRSLRPSDSLDSLVLTLRTINEMKGQRTAVQFIKEFEGREVQDGKKRSLEILPWSQFQKLVESLDAKGIHDQDRARKKRRKALLLQEHYTEKEFVPKDLTQTSHLVRLAAEELKKEFGGVQCSTRIVSMPGSVTAETRKAWKLEACLAQANPEVAELRERRKTEPAPVSIKQELRDISHLHHALDACVLACAAHYLEKKGNIWKALVQRRKSEAENLELLSTGLFKRGQDGQARLQDLPAQLKNQISRVLAECRVVQHIPSNRRGLKAEETVWRVLDSEDHHPSAEKLRKWAQLAQVELPNPDSGKVLLVKRIRHTAAGAKAPKNLLHQGSEFWWAYEVVALSKLVGPGASGKLRKIKGAKQIGDNFAVTLGPKMEVIPHHQVQERWKGLGCPRYLRNGQIIEMPTGKYSGAWKVFSIKNARQGILLDIARADSPRAKQGNPGTRINVLLKTLV
;
A
#
# COMPACT_ATOMS: atom_id res chain seq x y z
N MET A 1 -31.33 34.88 10.18
CA MET A 1 -31.27 33.97 9.01
C MET A 1 -31.42 32.54 9.51
N ALA A 2 -31.98 31.64 8.69
CA ALA A 2 -32.16 30.24 9.10
C ALA A 2 -30.83 29.51 9.33
N SER A 3 -30.79 28.72 10.39
CA SER A 3 -29.67 27.86 10.78
C SER A 3 -29.54 26.66 9.83
N LEU A 4 -28.31 26.27 9.49
CA LEU A 4 -27.99 25.21 8.53
C LEU A 4 -27.21 24.06 9.16
N GLU A 5 -27.46 22.85 8.65
CA GLU A 5 -26.74 21.63 9.01
C GLU A 5 -26.08 21.01 7.78
N PHE A 6 -24.78 20.71 7.88
CA PHE A 6 -24.04 20.01 6.84
C PHE A 6 -23.82 18.55 7.24
N SER A 7 -23.94 17.65 6.28
CA SER A 7 -23.68 16.22 6.47
C SER A 7 -22.76 15.70 5.37
N LEU A 8 -21.71 14.97 5.77
CA LEU A 8 -20.62 14.54 4.91
C LEU A 8 -20.33 13.05 5.10
N ASP A 9 -20.59 12.24 4.07
CA ASP A 9 -20.16 10.84 3.97
C ASP A 9 -18.81 10.78 3.22
N VAL A 10 -17.71 10.70 3.96
CA VAL A 10 -16.34 10.80 3.41
C VAL A 10 -15.77 9.41 3.12
N GLY A 11 -15.79 9.01 1.86
CA GLY A 11 -15.33 7.72 1.38
C GLY A 11 -13.95 7.72 0.69
N HIS A 12 -13.53 6.53 0.25
CA HIS A 12 -12.26 6.31 -0.45
C HIS A 12 -12.28 6.80 -1.92
N SER A 13 -13.42 6.84 -2.58
CA SER A 13 -13.54 7.27 -4.00
C SER A 13 -14.63 8.31 -4.22
N SER A 14 -15.27 8.75 -3.14
CA SER A 14 -16.39 9.68 -3.19
C SER A 14 -16.55 10.41 -1.87
N ILE A 15 -17.20 11.57 -1.94
CA ILE A 15 -17.75 12.29 -0.79
C ILE A 15 -19.22 12.57 -1.09
N GLY A 16 -20.12 11.96 -0.34
CA GLY A 16 -21.52 12.33 -0.31
C GLY A 16 -21.71 13.56 0.57
N TRP A 17 -22.53 14.51 0.14
CA TRP A 17 -22.83 15.71 0.93
C TRP A 17 -24.32 16.03 0.90
N ALA A 18 -24.81 16.61 1.99
CA ALA A 18 -26.15 17.15 2.09
C ALA A 18 -26.16 18.41 2.98
N VAL A 19 -27.08 19.33 2.67
CA VAL A 19 -27.34 20.57 3.41
C VAL A 19 -28.81 20.59 3.78
N PHE A 20 -29.09 20.80 5.06
CA PHE A 20 -30.43 20.94 5.61
C PHE A 20 -30.57 22.29 6.30
N GLN A 21 -31.78 22.84 6.28
CA GLN A 21 -32.19 23.88 7.22
C GLN A 21 -32.60 23.19 8.53
N SER A 22 -32.24 23.76 9.69
CA SER A 22 -32.57 23.16 11.00
C SER A 22 -34.03 23.33 11.39
N ASP A 23 -34.65 24.46 11.03
CA ASP A 23 -36.04 24.78 11.39
C ASP A 23 -36.74 25.62 10.31
N PRO A 24 -37.81 25.11 9.65
CA PRO A 24 -38.23 23.71 9.70
C PRO A 24 -37.13 22.79 9.13
N PHE A 25 -37.05 21.55 9.62
CA PHE A 25 -36.05 20.59 9.15
C PHE A 25 -36.35 20.12 7.72
N GLN A 26 -35.59 20.63 6.75
CA GLN A 26 -35.81 20.32 5.33
C GLN A 26 -34.50 20.34 4.52
N PRO A 27 -34.38 19.49 3.48
CA PRO A 27 -33.19 19.47 2.62
C PRO A 27 -33.16 20.68 1.68
N LEU A 28 -32.00 21.32 1.58
CA LEU A 28 -31.72 22.41 0.62
C LEU A 28 -30.85 21.95 -0.54
N GLY A 29 -30.07 20.88 -0.36
CA GLY A 29 -29.11 20.42 -1.35
C GLY A 29 -28.51 19.08 -0.98
N ALA A 30 -28.28 18.21 -1.96
CA ALA A 30 -27.55 16.96 -1.78
C ALA A 30 -26.83 16.57 -3.06
N GLY A 31 -25.65 15.96 -2.92
CA GLY A 31 -24.85 15.60 -4.08
C GLY A 31 -23.70 14.66 -3.76
N SER A 32 -22.98 14.29 -4.81
CA SER A 32 -21.85 13.35 -4.75
C SER A 32 -20.64 13.92 -5.48
N VAL A 33 -19.51 14.03 -4.79
CA VAL A 33 -18.21 14.32 -5.41
C VAL A 33 -17.46 13.01 -5.61
N ILE A 34 -17.09 12.68 -6.85
CA ILE A 34 -16.43 11.43 -7.24
C ILE A 34 -14.99 11.69 -7.66
N PHE A 35 -14.07 10.81 -7.27
CA PHE A 35 -12.66 10.86 -7.68
C PHE A 35 -12.11 9.44 -7.84
N GLY A 36 -11.05 9.28 -8.66
CA GLY A 36 -10.49 7.96 -8.93
C GLY A 36 -9.87 7.35 -7.68
N ALA A 37 -10.21 6.09 -7.37
CA ALA A 37 -9.63 5.35 -6.25
C ALA A 37 -8.08 5.27 -6.34
N ASP A 38 -7.56 5.26 -7.57
CA ASP A 38 -6.14 5.15 -7.92
C ASP A 38 -5.54 6.44 -8.53
N ASP A 39 -6.19 7.61 -8.39
CA ASP A 39 -5.65 8.89 -8.88
C ASP A 39 -4.26 9.22 -8.29
N CYS A 40 -3.91 8.53 -7.22
CA CYS A 40 -2.66 8.57 -6.50
C CYS A 40 -1.67 7.45 -6.93
N LEU A 41 -1.10 7.54 -8.13
CA LEU A 41 -0.14 6.55 -8.69
C LEU A 41 1.28 6.57 -8.05
N ALA A 42 1.43 6.99 -6.78
CA ALA A 42 2.75 7.20 -6.19
C ALA A 42 3.55 5.90 -6.03
N LYS A 43 2.88 4.75 -5.80
CA LYS A 43 3.53 3.43 -5.73
C LYS A 43 4.16 3.05 -7.08
N LYS A 44 3.37 2.99 -8.16
CA LYS A 44 3.88 2.71 -9.51
C LYS A 44 5.01 3.69 -9.90
N ARG A 45 4.83 5.00 -9.62
CA ARG A 45 5.87 6.02 -9.85
C ARG A 45 7.15 5.75 -9.05
N ARG A 46 7.04 5.32 -7.79
CA ARG A 46 8.18 4.96 -6.94
C ARG A 46 8.91 3.73 -7.49
N ASP A 47 8.18 2.73 -7.94
CA ASP A 47 8.74 1.46 -8.42
C ASP A 47 9.52 1.69 -9.73
N TYR A 48 8.94 2.40 -10.71
CA TYR A 48 9.69 2.78 -11.92
C TYR A 48 10.88 3.70 -11.62
N ARG A 49 10.76 4.59 -10.62
CA ARG A 49 11.89 5.43 -10.21
C ARG A 49 13.00 4.58 -9.59
N ARG A 50 12.67 3.57 -8.79
CA ARG A 50 13.63 2.60 -8.22
C ARG A 50 14.34 1.85 -9.34
N GLN A 51 13.60 1.30 -10.31
CA GLN A 51 14.17 0.63 -11.48
C GLN A 51 15.11 1.55 -12.27
N ARG A 52 14.69 2.78 -12.60
CA ARG A 52 15.54 3.75 -13.30
C ARG A 52 16.82 4.10 -12.54
N ARG A 53 16.73 4.25 -11.21
CA ARG A 53 17.90 4.50 -10.36
C ARG A 53 18.84 3.31 -10.31
N HIS A 54 18.31 2.10 -10.24
CA HIS A 54 19.11 0.87 -10.30
C HIS A 54 19.89 0.81 -11.62
N ILE A 55 19.21 0.97 -12.76
CA ILE A 55 19.83 1.01 -14.10
C ILE A 55 20.90 2.11 -14.17
N ARG A 56 20.59 3.32 -13.71
CA ARG A 56 21.54 4.44 -13.70
C ARG A 56 22.76 4.12 -12.83
N SER A 57 22.57 3.56 -11.64
CA SER A 57 23.65 3.21 -10.73
C SER A 57 24.57 2.16 -11.31
N THR A 58 24.04 1.14 -11.99
CA THR A 58 24.86 0.14 -12.68
C THR A 58 25.68 0.77 -13.80
N ARG A 59 25.07 1.63 -14.62
CA ARG A 59 25.79 2.35 -15.68
C ARG A 59 26.88 3.25 -15.14
N GLN A 60 26.58 4.03 -14.10
CA GLN A 60 27.55 4.93 -13.49
C GLN A 60 28.69 4.17 -12.83
N ARG A 61 28.44 3.01 -12.21
CA ARG A 61 29.49 2.15 -11.69
C ARG A 61 30.43 1.66 -12.80
N ILE A 62 29.87 1.12 -13.87
CA ILE A 62 30.67 0.65 -15.02
C ILE A 62 31.49 1.82 -15.58
N GLU A 63 30.87 3.00 -15.74
CA GLU A 63 31.55 4.18 -16.24
C GLU A 63 32.72 4.63 -15.35
N ARG A 64 32.54 4.64 -14.03
CA ARG A 64 33.62 4.97 -13.08
C ARG A 64 34.75 3.94 -13.13
N MET A 65 34.42 2.66 -13.26
CA MET A 65 35.44 1.62 -13.44
C MET A 65 36.22 1.85 -14.73
N LYS A 66 35.56 2.22 -15.84
CA LYS A 66 36.25 2.55 -17.10
C LYS A 66 37.20 3.74 -16.94
N GLN A 67 36.76 4.80 -16.24
CA GLN A 67 37.60 5.97 -15.96
C GLN A 67 38.86 5.58 -15.18
N LEU A 68 38.70 4.81 -14.09
CA LEU A 68 39.83 4.33 -13.30
C LEU A 68 40.76 3.43 -14.13
N LEU A 69 40.22 2.41 -14.79
CA LEU A 69 41.01 1.42 -15.54
C LEU A 69 41.76 2.05 -16.73
N SER A 70 41.16 3.05 -17.39
CA SER A 70 41.84 3.82 -18.44
C SER A 70 42.93 4.73 -17.88
N HIS A 71 42.71 5.32 -16.70
CA HIS A 71 43.69 6.21 -16.06
C HIS A 71 44.93 5.44 -15.59
N VAL A 72 44.76 4.24 -15.04
CA VAL A 72 45.90 3.39 -14.59
C VAL A 72 46.57 2.63 -15.73
N GLY A 73 46.14 2.82 -16.98
CA GLY A 73 46.72 2.16 -18.16
C GLY A 73 46.39 0.67 -18.29
N PHE A 74 45.32 0.19 -17.64
CA PHE A 74 44.89 -1.21 -17.74
C PHE A 74 44.35 -1.58 -19.13
N LEU A 75 43.51 -0.69 -19.70
CA LEU A 75 42.98 -0.79 -21.07
C LEU A 75 42.70 0.63 -21.59
N THR A 76 42.72 0.81 -22.90
CA THR A 76 42.30 2.07 -23.52
C THR A 76 40.78 2.27 -23.42
N ARG A 77 40.32 3.51 -23.58
CA ARG A 77 38.89 3.82 -23.53
C ARG A 77 38.09 3.09 -24.61
N GLU A 78 38.65 2.97 -25.81
CA GLU A 78 38.02 2.26 -26.93
C GLU A 78 37.81 0.77 -26.61
N GLN A 79 38.82 0.11 -26.04
CA GLN A 79 38.74 -1.30 -25.61
C GLN A 79 37.69 -1.50 -24.52
N LEU A 80 37.63 -0.58 -23.55
CA LEU A 80 36.64 -0.62 -22.46
C LEU A 80 35.20 -0.40 -22.93
N ASP A 81 35.00 0.34 -24.02
CA ASP A 81 33.69 0.61 -24.61
C ASP A 81 33.17 -0.53 -25.51
N GLN A 82 34.01 -1.49 -25.88
CA GLN A 82 33.59 -2.65 -26.67
C GLN A 82 32.53 -3.51 -25.95
N PRO A 83 31.65 -4.20 -26.71
CA PRO A 83 30.76 -5.21 -26.15
C PRO A 83 31.59 -6.34 -25.54
N GLY A 84 31.20 -6.81 -24.35
CA GLY A 84 31.90 -7.93 -23.73
C GLY A 84 31.53 -9.29 -24.34
N THR A 85 32.33 -10.30 -24.01
CA THR A 85 32.11 -11.70 -24.36
C THR A 85 30.78 -12.26 -23.84
N ALA A 86 30.28 -13.33 -24.48
CA ALA A 86 28.98 -13.90 -24.16
C ALA A 86 28.94 -14.81 -22.92
N TRP A 87 30.09 -15.22 -22.37
CA TRP A 87 30.21 -16.18 -21.25
C TRP A 87 31.22 -15.77 -20.14
N PRO A 88 31.17 -14.55 -19.60
CA PRO A 88 32.13 -14.07 -18.60
C PRO A 88 32.13 -14.87 -17.28
N TRP A 89 31.02 -15.51 -16.91
CA TRP A 89 30.96 -16.39 -15.73
C TRP A 89 31.79 -17.66 -15.88
N LEU A 90 31.92 -18.19 -17.10
CA LEU A 90 32.75 -19.37 -17.37
C LEU A 90 34.23 -19.01 -17.20
N LYS A 91 34.64 -17.84 -17.70
CA LYS A 91 36.00 -17.31 -17.52
C LYS A 91 36.32 -17.06 -16.05
N ALA A 92 35.38 -16.52 -15.28
CA ALA A 92 35.55 -16.41 -13.83
C ALA A 92 35.74 -17.77 -13.15
N ALA A 93 34.91 -18.77 -13.50
CA ALA A 93 35.01 -20.12 -12.94
C ALA A 93 36.35 -20.81 -13.30
N GLU A 94 36.89 -20.58 -14.51
CA GLU A 94 38.21 -21.10 -14.92
C GLU A 94 39.36 -20.56 -14.06
N VAL A 95 39.28 -19.29 -13.63
CA VAL A 95 40.28 -18.69 -12.73
C VAL A 95 40.19 -19.24 -11.31
N LEU A 96 38.99 -19.63 -10.87
CA LEU A 96 38.71 -20.05 -9.49
C LEU A 96 39.03 -21.52 -9.22
N LYS A 97 39.46 -22.29 -10.23
CA LYS A 97 39.80 -23.70 -10.07
C LYS A 97 41.03 -23.89 -9.15
N PRO A 98 41.05 -24.95 -8.30
CA PRO A 98 42.16 -25.20 -7.37
C PRO A 98 43.51 -25.50 -8.03
N GLU A 99 43.52 -26.03 -9.26
CA GLU A 99 44.71 -26.58 -9.95
C GLU A 99 45.61 -25.52 -10.62
N GLY A 100 45.52 -24.25 -10.19
CA GLY A 100 46.24 -23.13 -10.79
C GLY A 100 45.44 -22.49 -11.92
N GLY A 101 44.56 -21.56 -11.56
CA GLY A 101 43.61 -20.90 -12.46
C GLY A 101 44.22 -20.29 -13.73
N VAL A 102 43.48 -20.39 -14.83
CA VAL A 102 43.85 -19.83 -16.15
C VAL A 102 44.07 -18.32 -16.02
N LYS A 103 45.20 -17.81 -16.52
CA LYS A 103 45.47 -16.37 -16.59
C LYS A 103 44.59 -15.73 -17.67
N LEU A 104 43.79 -14.74 -17.31
CA LEU A 104 42.97 -13.98 -18.23
C LEU A 104 43.76 -12.83 -18.84
N SER A 105 43.47 -12.53 -20.11
CA SER A 105 43.88 -11.26 -20.72
C SER A 105 43.18 -10.07 -20.06
N ALA A 106 43.72 -8.85 -20.24
CA ALA A 106 43.11 -7.63 -19.70
C ALA A 106 41.66 -7.44 -20.19
N GLN A 107 41.37 -7.78 -21.45
CA GLN A 107 40.03 -7.70 -22.03
C GLN A 107 39.07 -8.73 -21.41
N GLU A 108 39.52 -9.98 -21.21
CA GLU A 108 38.70 -11.02 -20.56
C GLU A 108 38.42 -10.67 -19.09
N LEU A 109 39.43 -10.15 -18.36
CA LEU A 109 39.23 -9.71 -16.99
C LEU A 109 38.24 -8.53 -16.92
N TRP A 110 38.29 -7.58 -17.86
CA TRP A 110 37.30 -6.52 -17.96
C TRP A 110 35.88 -7.06 -18.15
N ASP A 111 35.68 -8.05 -19.02
CA ASP A 111 34.38 -8.67 -19.24
C ASP A 111 33.83 -9.35 -17.98
N VAL A 112 34.70 -10.02 -17.24
CA VAL A 112 34.40 -10.63 -15.94
C VAL A 112 33.98 -9.55 -14.93
N LEU A 113 34.77 -8.48 -14.77
CA LEU A 113 34.47 -7.38 -13.86
C LEU A 113 33.17 -6.66 -14.23
N ARG A 114 32.91 -6.46 -15.53
CA ARG A 114 31.65 -5.90 -16.03
C ARG A 114 30.47 -6.82 -15.71
N TRP A 115 30.63 -8.13 -15.80
CA TRP A 115 29.62 -9.09 -15.39
C TRP A 115 29.31 -8.98 -13.88
N TYR A 116 30.32 -8.90 -13.01
CA TYR A 116 30.11 -8.68 -11.58
C TYR A 116 29.51 -7.30 -11.28
N ALA A 117 29.82 -6.26 -12.05
CA ALA A 117 29.17 -4.95 -11.90
C ALA A 117 27.64 -5.02 -12.14
N HIS A 118 27.21 -5.96 -12.97
CA HIS A 118 25.80 -6.31 -13.17
C HIS A 118 25.24 -7.32 -12.15
N ASN A 119 26.10 -8.17 -11.56
CA ASN A 119 25.72 -9.31 -10.71
C ASN A 119 26.47 -9.31 -9.37
N ARG A 120 26.59 -8.15 -8.73
CA ARG A 120 27.47 -7.96 -7.56
C ARG A 120 27.03 -8.69 -6.28
N GLY A 121 25.98 -9.50 -6.29
CA GLY A 121 25.42 -10.14 -5.09
C GLY A 121 24.59 -9.20 -4.19
N TYR A 122 23.81 -9.80 -3.29
CA TYR A 122 22.90 -9.13 -2.35
C TYR A 122 23.55 -8.93 -0.99
N ASP A 123 23.48 -7.71 -0.45
CA ASP A 123 24.14 -7.31 0.79
C ASP A 123 23.14 -7.10 1.94
N GLY A 124 21.91 -7.61 1.82
CA GLY A 124 20.89 -7.46 2.87
C GLY A 124 20.39 -6.03 3.07
N ASN A 125 20.82 -5.05 2.24
CA ASN A 125 20.77 -3.64 2.59
C ASN A 125 21.37 -3.37 3.99
N ARG A 126 22.43 -4.08 4.42
CA ARG A 126 23.01 -4.05 5.78
C ARG A 126 23.19 -2.65 6.38
N ALA A 127 23.47 -1.64 5.55
CA ALA A 127 23.67 -0.27 5.99
C ALA A 127 22.37 0.50 6.34
N TRP A 128 21.18 0.05 5.91
CA TRP A 128 19.92 0.78 6.15
C TRP A 128 18.64 -0.09 6.15
N ALA A 129 18.74 -1.42 6.21
CA ALA A 129 17.59 -2.29 6.36
C ALA A 129 16.85 -1.98 7.68
N ARG A 130 15.58 -1.58 7.58
CA ARG A 130 14.69 -1.40 8.73
C ARG A 130 13.80 -2.64 8.83
N ASP A 131 13.97 -3.41 9.90
CA ASP A 131 13.17 -4.58 10.28
C ASP A 131 13.14 -5.77 9.29
N GLU A 132 13.08 -6.97 9.88
CA GLU A 132 13.08 -8.29 9.23
C GLU A 132 11.91 -8.53 8.25
N THR A 133 10.91 -7.65 8.20
CA THR A 133 9.65 -7.89 7.47
C THR A 133 9.73 -7.62 5.97
N GLU A 134 10.55 -6.66 5.51
CA GLU A 134 10.90 -6.55 4.08
C GLU A 134 12.09 -7.45 3.71
N ALA A 135 12.79 -7.99 4.72
CA ALA A 135 13.93 -8.88 4.51
C ALA A 135 13.52 -10.30 4.08
N GLN A 136 12.32 -10.79 4.42
CA GLN A 136 11.95 -12.20 4.18
C GLN A 136 12.08 -12.66 2.72
N GLU A 137 11.64 -11.87 1.74
CA GLU A 137 11.72 -12.28 0.33
C GLU A 137 13.16 -12.29 -0.18
N ASP A 138 13.94 -11.25 0.14
CA ASP A 138 15.33 -11.17 -0.29
C ASP A 138 16.25 -12.14 0.50
N THR A 139 15.94 -12.43 1.77
CA THR A 139 16.56 -13.49 2.58
C THR A 139 16.24 -14.88 2.01
N ALA A 140 15.01 -15.11 1.55
CA ALA A 140 14.65 -16.37 0.89
C ALA A 140 15.38 -16.57 -0.45
N ARG A 141 15.64 -15.49 -1.19
CA ARG A 141 16.46 -15.54 -2.44
C ARG A 141 17.94 -15.80 -2.14
N GLU A 142 18.45 -15.29 -1.02
CA GLU A 142 19.81 -15.58 -0.55
C GLU A 142 19.94 -17.02 -0.07
N GLN A 143 18.95 -17.52 0.70
CA GLN A 143 18.88 -18.93 1.10
C GLN A 143 18.79 -19.86 -0.11
N ALA A 144 17.98 -19.52 -1.13
CA ALA A 144 17.92 -20.29 -2.37
C ALA A 144 19.26 -20.30 -3.11
N ALA A 145 20.05 -19.22 -3.06
CA ALA A 145 21.41 -19.22 -3.60
C ALA A 145 22.33 -20.16 -2.84
N ARG A 146 22.24 -20.19 -1.51
CA ARG A 146 22.98 -21.13 -0.67
C ARG A 146 22.59 -22.58 -0.95
N GLN A 147 21.30 -22.83 -1.16
CA GLN A 147 20.81 -24.14 -1.54
C GLN A 147 21.38 -24.55 -2.91
N TRP A 148 21.36 -23.68 -3.93
CA TRP A 148 21.99 -23.98 -5.22
C TRP A 148 23.48 -24.30 -5.09
N MET A 149 24.21 -23.57 -4.25
CA MET A 149 25.62 -23.84 -3.98
C MET A 149 25.81 -25.24 -3.38
N GLN A 150 24.95 -25.63 -2.43
CA GLN A 150 24.97 -26.97 -1.82
C GLN A 150 24.58 -28.07 -2.82
N ASP A 151 23.47 -27.90 -3.54
CA ASP A 151 22.94 -28.89 -4.50
C ASP A 151 23.94 -29.20 -5.61
N HIS A 152 24.71 -28.19 -6.04
CA HIS A 152 25.73 -28.33 -7.07
C HIS A 152 27.15 -28.54 -6.53
N ASN A 153 27.32 -28.64 -5.21
CA ASN A 153 28.62 -28.76 -4.55
C ASN A 153 29.65 -27.70 -5.01
N THR A 154 29.23 -26.43 -5.04
CA THR A 154 30.03 -25.28 -5.49
C THR A 154 30.19 -24.25 -4.37
N GLN A 155 31.28 -23.47 -4.39
CA GLN A 155 31.55 -22.46 -3.35
C GLN A 155 31.43 -21.02 -3.87
N THR A 156 31.43 -20.82 -5.19
CA THR A 156 31.42 -19.50 -5.83
C THR A 156 30.19 -19.30 -6.72
N MET A 157 29.81 -18.04 -6.96
CA MET A 157 28.69 -17.72 -7.85
C MET A 157 28.97 -18.15 -9.29
N ALA A 158 30.18 -17.92 -9.79
CA ALA A 158 30.56 -18.30 -11.14
C ALA A 158 30.42 -19.81 -11.39
N GLU A 159 30.93 -20.65 -10.48
CA GLU A 159 30.81 -22.11 -10.58
C GLU A 159 29.36 -22.57 -10.52
N THR A 160 28.57 -22.06 -9.57
CA THR A 160 27.15 -22.41 -9.47
C THR A 160 26.40 -22.02 -10.75
N VAL A 161 26.67 -20.85 -11.31
CA VAL A 161 26.05 -20.41 -12.57
C VAL A 161 26.46 -21.32 -13.73
N CYS A 162 27.72 -21.78 -13.79
CA CYS A 162 28.16 -22.74 -14.81
C CYS A 162 27.42 -24.08 -14.67
N ALA A 163 27.32 -24.60 -13.45
CA ALA A 163 26.60 -25.85 -13.17
C ALA A 163 25.12 -25.77 -13.55
N VAL A 164 24.43 -24.68 -13.17
CA VAL A 164 23.00 -24.46 -13.47
C VAL A 164 22.73 -24.31 -14.97
N LEU A 165 23.67 -23.69 -15.71
CA LEU A 165 23.56 -23.55 -17.16
C LEU A 165 23.99 -24.81 -17.91
N ASP A 166 24.60 -25.78 -17.22
CA ASP A 166 25.23 -26.96 -17.78
C ASP A 166 26.25 -26.56 -18.87
N VAL A 167 27.17 -25.67 -18.51
CA VAL A 167 28.26 -25.17 -19.36
C VAL A 167 29.60 -25.48 -18.71
N GLY A 168 30.60 -25.76 -19.53
CA GLY A 168 31.92 -26.20 -19.09
C GLY A 168 32.56 -27.20 -20.05
N PRO A 169 33.79 -27.62 -19.74
CA PRO A 169 34.48 -28.65 -20.52
C PRO A 169 33.75 -29.99 -20.41
N GLY A 170 33.68 -30.73 -21.53
CA GLY A 170 33.02 -32.05 -21.59
C GLY A 170 31.49 -32.04 -21.50
N LYS A 171 30.84 -30.88 -21.59
CA LYS A 171 29.39 -30.72 -21.40
C LYS A 171 28.57 -30.70 -22.71
N ARG A 172 29.20 -30.74 -23.88
CA ARG A 172 28.48 -30.97 -25.14
C ARG A 172 28.15 -32.45 -25.31
N SER A 173 27.12 -32.75 -26.10
CA SER A 173 26.71 -34.11 -26.44
C SER A 173 27.79 -34.92 -27.19
N ASP A 174 28.76 -34.25 -27.80
CA ASP A 174 29.91 -34.85 -28.49
C ASP A 174 31.17 -34.92 -27.60
N GLY A 175 31.05 -34.65 -26.30
CA GLY A 175 32.20 -34.63 -25.38
C GLY A 175 33.04 -33.34 -25.44
N GLY A 176 32.66 -32.35 -26.25
CA GLY A 176 33.35 -31.06 -26.34
C GLY A 176 32.92 -30.00 -25.30
N ASP A 177 33.55 -28.83 -25.35
CA ASP A 177 33.25 -27.71 -24.45
C ASP A 177 31.91 -27.02 -24.79
N LYS A 178 31.02 -26.92 -23.81
CA LYS A 178 29.75 -26.19 -23.95
C LYS A 178 29.88 -24.79 -23.37
N ARG A 179 29.83 -23.76 -24.23
CA ARG A 179 30.03 -22.35 -23.85
C ARG A 179 28.73 -21.54 -23.72
N SER A 180 27.60 -22.09 -24.17
CA SER A 180 26.31 -21.40 -24.16
C SER A 180 25.15 -22.36 -23.85
N SER A 181 24.09 -21.82 -23.24
CA SER A 181 22.89 -22.58 -22.87
C SER A 181 21.63 -21.75 -23.12
N ASN A 182 20.53 -22.42 -23.49
CA ASN A 182 19.20 -21.81 -23.55
C ASN A 182 18.59 -21.59 -22.16
N LEU A 183 19.14 -22.27 -21.14
CA LEU A 183 18.78 -22.07 -19.75
C LEU A 183 19.14 -20.64 -19.31
N ARG A 184 18.31 -20.05 -18.46
CA ARG A 184 18.57 -18.75 -17.84
C ARG A 184 18.65 -18.90 -16.34
N PHE A 185 19.76 -18.47 -15.75
CA PHE A 185 19.90 -18.36 -14.30
C PHE A 185 19.20 -17.10 -13.76
N LYS A 186 19.19 -16.01 -14.55
CA LYS A 186 18.48 -14.77 -14.18
C LYS A 186 16.97 -14.97 -14.21
N GLY A 187 16.30 -14.55 -13.12
CA GLY A 187 14.85 -14.62 -12.99
C GLY A 187 14.34 -15.86 -12.24
N ARG A 188 15.22 -16.76 -11.78
CA ARG A 188 14.87 -17.94 -10.97
C ARG A 188 14.72 -17.66 -9.46
N GLY A 189 14.60 -16.39 -9.06
CA GLY A 189 14.42 -16.04 -7.65
C GLY A 189 15.63 -16.37 -6.76
N VAL A 190 16.84 -16.20 -7.28
CA VAL A 190 18.10 -16.45 -6.57
C VAL A 190 18.94 -15.17 -6.51
N ALA A 191 19.54 -14.91 -5.35
CA ALA A 191 20.41 -13.77 -5.12
C ALA A 191 21.63 -14.17 -4.27
N PHE A 192 22.79 -14.32 -4.89
CA PHE A 192 24.02 -14.74 -4.19
C PHE A 192 24.43 -13.74 -3.10
N PRO A 193 24.91 -14.20 -1.93
CA PRO A 193 25.39 -13.31 -0.87
C PRO A 193 26.54 -12.43 -1.36
N ARG A 194 26.51 -11.14 -1.01
CA ARG A 194 27.56 -10.17 -1.37
C ARG A 194 28.92 -10.61 -0.89
N SER A 195 29.02 -11.22 0.30
CA SER A 195 30.28 -11.72 0.85
C SER A 195 30.92 -12.75 -0.07
N VAL A 196 30.16 -13.74 -0.54
CA VAL A 196 30.63 -14.77 -1.48
C VAL A 196 31.17 -14.12 -2.75
N VAL A 197 30.38 -13.25 -3.38
CA VAL A 197 30.78 -12.57 -4.63
C VAL A 197 31.99 -11.64 -4.43
N THR A 198 32.12 -11.01 -3.25
CA THR A 198 33.25 -10.12 -2.96
C THR A 198 34.53 -10.93 -2.77
N SER A 199 34.47 -12.05 -2.06
CA SER A 199 35.61 -12.96 -1.89
C SER A 199 36.05 -13.56 -3.23
N GLU A 200 35.09 -13.96 -4.06
CA GLU A 200 35.31 -14.50 -5.40
C GLU A 200 36.04 -13.50 -6.30
N VAL A 201 35.53 -12.26 -6.39
CA VAL A 201 36.18 -11.21 -7.20
C VAL A 201 37.54 -10.82 -6.63
N ARG A 202 37.69 -10.79 -5.30
CA ARG A 202 38.97 -10.53 -4.65
C ARG A 202 40.02 -11.54 -5.09
N HIS A 203 39.69 -12.83 -5.02
CA HIS A 203 40.59 -13.90 -5.46
C HIS A 203 40.98 -13.77 -6.93
N ILE A 204 40.01 -13.47 -7.82
CA ILE A 204 40.27 -13.23 -9.24
C ILE A 204 41.24 -12.06 -9.43
N LEU A 205 41.03 -10.93 -8.74
CA LEU A 205 41.89 -9.75 -8.87
C LEU A 205 43.31 -9.98 -8.32
N GLU A 206 43.42 -10.61 -7.14
CA GLU A 206 44.70 -10.92 -6.48
C GLU A 206 45.52 -11.92 -7.32
N ASN A 207 44.87 -12.89 -7.98
CA ASN A 207 45.54 -13.81 -8.90
C ASN A 207 46.18 -13.12 -10.12
N HIS A 208 45.72 -11.92 -10.49
CA HIS A 208 46.22 -11.14 -11.63
C HIS A 208 47.06 -9.92 -11.21
N GLN A 209 47.22 -9.69 -9.90
CA GLN A 209 47.94 -8.55 -9.36
C GLN A 209 49.39 -8.54 -9.84
N GLY A 210 49.85 -7.39 -10.37
CA GLY A 210 51.20 -7.23 -10.91
C GLY A 210 51.49 -7.99 -12.21
N LYS A 211 50.55 -8.81 -12.71
CA LYS A 211 50.68 -9.56 -13.97
C LYS A 211 50.06 -8.83 -15.17
N LEU A 212 49.17 -7.87 -14.90
CA LEU A 212 48.52 -7.04 -15.91
C LEU A 212 48.87 -5.56 -15.66
N PRO A 213 49.02 -4.74 -16.72
CA PRO A 213 49.39 -3.33 -16.58
C PRO A 213 48.34 -2.57 -15.75
N GLY A 214 48.78 -1.71 -14.84
CA GLY A 214 47.89 -0.88 -14.02
C GLY A 214 47.13 -1.60 -12.90
N LEU A 215 47.21 -2.94 -12.81
CA LEU A 215 46.52 -3.73 -11.78
C LEU A 215 47.42 -3.97 -10.56
N ASP A 216 47.57 -2.94 -9.73
CA ASP A 216 48.31 -2.98 -8.46
C ASP A 216 47.38 -3.06 -7.23
N SER A 217 47.98 -3.16 -6.04
CA SER A 217 47.24 -3.23 -4.77
C SER A 217 46.30 -2.03 -4.57
N ARG A 218 46.69 -0.84 -5.07
CA ARG A 218 45.93 0.41 -4.94
C ARG A 218 44.69 0.37 -5.81
N THR A 219 44.83 -0.02 -7.07
CA THR A 219 43.70 -0.22 -8.00
C THR A 219 42.71 -1.26 -7.44
N ILE A 220 43.19 -2.39 -6.90
CA ILE A 220 42.32 -3.41 -6.29
C ILE A 220 41.56 -2.83 -5.09
N ARG A 221 42.23 -2.10 -4.19
CA ARG A 221 41.59 -1.47 -3.02
C ARG A 221 40.50 -0.48 -3.41
N ILE A 222 40.71 0.34 -4.44
CA ILE A 222 39.71 1.31 -4.91
C ILE A 222 38.52 0.61 -5.60
N LEU A 223 38.76 -0.49 -6.31
CA LEU A 223 37.68 -1.29 -6.91
C LEU A 223 36.82 -1.99 -5.85
N MET A 224 37.45 -2.55 -4.81
CA MET A 224 36.82 -3.46 -3.85
C MET A 224 36.34 -2.79 -2.55
N ASP A 225 37.21 -2.01 -1.91
CA ASP A 225 37.11 -1.71 -0.48
C ASP A 225 36.62 -0.28 -0.21
N ASP A 226 37.41 0.74 -0.52
CA ASP A 226 37.01 2.14 -0.38
C ASP A 226 37.55 2.97 -1.54
N ALA A 227 36.63 3.43 -2.39
CA ALA A 227 36.99 4.22 -3.56
C ALA A 227 37.43 5.65 -3.23
N ARG A 228 37.39 6.05 -1.97
CA ARG A 228 37.93 7.34 -1.48
C ARG A 228 39.25 7.15 -0.74
N HIS A 229 39.70 5.91 -0.58
CA HIS A 229 41.02 5.62 -0.04
C HIS A 229 42.05 6.01 -1.10
N GLU A 230 42.95 6.92 -0.73
CA GLU A 230 43.89 7.58 -1.64
C GLU A 230 43.21 8.43 -2.73
N ASN A 231 43.93 9.42 -3.27
CA ASN A 231 43.37 10.36 -4.24
C ASN A 231 43.24 9.78 -5.66
N LEU A 232 43.63 8.53 -5.90
CA LEU A 232 43.68 7.92 -7.24
C LEU A 232 42.32 7.89 -7.96
N ALA A 233 41.20 7.71 -7.26
CA ALA A 233 39.88 7.85 -7.88
C ALA A 233 39.59 9.31 -8.31
N ALA A 234 40.02 10.29 -7.50
CA ALA A 234 39.87 11.71 -7.82
C ALA A 234 40.81 12.13 -8.97
N GLU A 235 42.03 11.59 -9.02
CA GLU A 235 42.99 11.75 -10.11
C GLU A 235 42.44 11.22 -11.44
N ALA A 236 41.73 10.08 -11.40
CA ALA A 236 40.97 9.55 -12.55
C ALA A 236 39.70 10.37 -12.90
N GLY A 237 39.49 11.53 -12.28
CA GLY A 237 38.33 12.41 -12.51
C GLY A 237 37.02 11.95 -11.86
N ILE A 238 37.07 10.95 -10.96
CA ILE A 238 35.87 10.37 -10.34
C ILE A 238 35.50 11.16 -9.08
N ARG A 239 34.44 11.98 -9.18
CA ARG A 239 33.89 12.71 -8.03
C ARG A 239 32.84 11.88 -7.29
N LEU A 240 33.18 11.43 -6.09
CA LEU A 240 32.28 10.68 -5.21
C LEU A 240 31.66 11.58 -4.14
N PRO A 241 30.33 11.53 -3.94
CA PRO A 241 29.71 12.24 -2.82
C PRO A 241 30.20 11.68 -1.47
N HIS A 242 30.24 12.52 -0.42
CA HIS A 242 30.59 12.10 0.95
C HIS A 242 29.80 10.88 1.47
N ARG A 243 28.60 10.63 0.94
CA ARG A 243 27.74 9.49 1.33
C ARG A 243 27.99 8.21 0.54
N TYR A 244 28.97 8.21 -0.35
CA TYR A 244 29.38 7.00 -1.05
C TYR A 244 30.25 6.17 -0.11
N GLU A 245 29.93 4.90 0.04
CA GLU A 245 30.70 3.94 0.85
C GLU A 245 31.00 2.69 0.02
N GLY A 246 32.19 2.13 0.21
CA GLY A 246 32.70 0.96 -0.53
C GLY A 246 33.60 1.31 -1.72
N GLY A 247 34.16 0.28 -2.37
CA GLY A 247 34.92 0.42 -3.63
C GLY A 247 34.04 0.70 -4.85
N LEU A 248 34.61 0.98 -6.01
CA LEU A 248 33.86 1.34 -7.22
C LEU A 248 32.92 0.22 -7.71
N LEU A 249 33.30 -1.05 -7.51
CA LEU A 249 32.53 -2.22 -7.92
C LEU A 249 31.40 -2.54 -6.93
N PHE A 250 31.72 -2.64 -5.64
CA PHE A 250 30.77 -3.08 -4.61
C PHE A 250 30.09 -1.94 -3.84
N GLY A 251 30.61 -0.72 -3.94
CA GLY A 251 30.13 0.44 -3.21
C GLY A 251 28.76 0.96 -3.63
N GLN A 252 28.22 1.84 -2.80
CA GLN A 252 26.89 2.41 -2.96
C GLN A 252 26.72 3.73 -2.22
N LEU A 253 25.70 4.49 -2.64
CA LEU A 253 25.34 5.74 -2.00
C LEU A 253 24.36 5.49 -0.85
N ILE A 254 24.76 5.83 0.37
CA ILE A 254 23.92 5.68 1.56
C ILE A 254 22.76 6.68 1.52
N PRO A 255 21.50 6.20 1.58
CA PRO A 255 20.34 7.06 1.64
C PRO A 255 20.21 7.83 2.96
N ARG A 256 19.71 9.07 2.93
CA ARG A 256 19.46 9.91 4.13
C ARG A 256 18.10 9.62 4.81
N PHE A 257 17.59 8.38 4.76
CA PHE A 257 16.22 8.10 5.21
C PHE A 257 16.04 8.35 6.70
N ASP A 258 17.05 8.03 7.51
CA ASP A 258 16.88 8.00 8.95
C ASP A 258 16.63 9.36 9.58
N ASN A 259 17.16 10.45 9.01
CA ASN A 259 17.00 11.80 9.56
C ASN A 259 15.77 12.56 9.06
N ARG A 260 15.18 12.14 7.93
CA ARG A 260 14.05 12.83 7.29
C ARG A 260 12.69 12.29 7.72
N ILE A 261 12.64 11.05 8.21
CA ILE A 261 11.38 10.34 8.56
C ILE A 261 11.25 10.21 10.09
N ILE A 262 12.11 10.87 10.87
CA ILE A 262 11.96 10.91 12.33
C ILE A 262 10.69 11.68 12.65
N SER A 263 9.84 11.08 13.48
CA SER A 263 8.65 11.77 14.00
C SER A 263 9.06 13.00 14.82
N SER A 264 8.22 14.02 14.78
CA SER A 264 8.43 15.23 15.57
C SER A 264 7.60 15.16 16.86
N CYS A 265 8.18 15.63 17.96
CA CYS A 265 7.49 15.77 19.23
C CYS A 265 6.40 16.84 19.09
N PRO A 266 5.14 16.53 19.41
CA PRO A 266 4.04 17.47 19.23
C PRO A 266 4.15 18.70 20.13
N VAL A 267 4.72 18.58 21.32
CA VAL A 267 4.87 19.70 22.26
C VAL A 267 6.05 20.59 21.88
N THR A 268 7.23 19.99 21.66
CA THR A 268 8.43 20.75 21.27
C THR A 268 8.24 21.45 19.95
N TYR A 269 7.59 20.81 18.98
CA TYR A 269 7.36 21.42 17.68
C TYR A 269 6.60 22.74 17.80
N GLU A 270 5.46 22.75 18.51
CA GLU A 270 4.64 23.97 18.59
C GLU A 270 5.35 25.08 19.37
N ARG A 271 6.05 24.74 20.46
CA ARG A 271 6.82 25.72 21.24
C ARG A 271 7.93 26.37 20.42
N GLU A 272 8.69 25.55 19.68
CA GLU A 272 9.79 26.03 18.82
C GLU A 272 9.28 26.79 17.59
N TYR A 273 8.12 26.40 17.08
CA TYR A 273 7.47 27.07 15.96
C TYR A 273 6.97 28.45 16.37
N ALA A 274 6.23 28.56 17.49
CA ALA A 274 5.80 29.83 18.04
C ALA A 274 6.99 30.74 18.35
N ARG A 275 8.00 30.23 19.06
CA ARG A 275 9.21 31.00 19.37
C ARG A 275 9.92 31.52 18.11
N ALA A 276 10.02 30.70 17.06
CA ALA A 276 10.66 31.13 15.82
C ALA A 276 9.86 32.22 15.09
N LEU A 277 8.52 32.20 15.15
CA LEU A 277 7.68 33.28 14.63
C LEU A 277 7.84 34.56 15.46
N ASP A 278 7.90 34.44 16.78
CA ASP A 278 8.13 35.58 17.69
C ASP A 278 9.53 36.18 17.47
N GLU A 279 10.52 35.36 17.09
CA GLU A 279 11.86 35.78 16.63
C GLU A 279 11.86 36.45 15.24
N GLY A 280 10.70 36.65 14.61
CA GLY A 280 10.55 37.34 13.31
C GLY A 280 10.91 36.50 12.08
N LYS A 281 11.04 35.17 12.22
CA LYS A 281 11.36 34.29 11.08
C LYS A 281 10.16 34.09 10.17
N SER A 282 10.45 33.80 8.90
CA SER A 282 9.40 33.40 7.96
C SER A 282 8.74 32.08 8.39
N GLU A 283 7.50 31.86 7.97
CA GLU A 283 6.73 30.65 8.32
C GLU A 283 7.48 29.36 7.95
N ASP A 284 8.16 29.36 6.80
CA ASP A 284 8.93 28.21 6.31
C ASP A 284 10.19 27.97 7.14
N GLU A 285 10.92 29.03 7.54
CA GLU A 285 12.10 28.91 8.40
C GLU A 285 11.73 28.45 9.81
N ALA A 286 10.66 29.01 10.37
CA ALA A 286 10.10 28.62 11.65
C ALA A 286 9.73 27.12 11.66
N LYS A 287 9.07 26.63 10.60
CA LYS A 287 8.79 25.20 10.41
C LYS A 287 10.06 24.36 10.36
N HIS A 288 11.05 24.75 9.57
CA HIS A 288 12.30 24.00 9.44
C HIS A 288 13.04 23.89 10.77
N GLN A 289 13.09 24.97 11.55
CA GLN A 289 13.66 25.00 12.89
C GLN A 289 12.88 24.09 13.84
N ALA A 290 11.55 24.21 13.88
CA ALA A 290 10.69 23.40 14.74
C ALA A 290 10.83 21.90 14.45
N VAL A 291 10.82 21.49 13.17
CA VAL A 291 11.07 20.09 12.76
C VAL A 291 12.45 19.61 13.24
N ARG A 292 13.48 20.45 13.11
CA ARG A 292 14.85 20.09 13.49
C ARG A 292 14.94 19.83 15.00
N GLN A 293 14.37 20.71 15.81
CA GLN A 293 14.46 20.64 17.27
C GLN A 293 13.50 19.60 17.87
N ALA A 294 12.34 19.36 17.24
CA ALA A 294 11.34 18.42 17.72
C ALA A 294 11.68 16.94 17.44
N LYS A 295 12.81 16.60 16.82
CA LYS A 295 13.16 15.21 16.49
C LYS A 295 13.23 14.34 17.75
N VAL A 296 12.52 13.21 17.70
CA VAL A 296 12.47 12.28 18.82
C VAL A 296 13.61 11.25 18.77
N PRO A 297 14.14 10.81 19.94
CA PRO A 297 15.16 9.77 19.99
C PRO A 297 14.57 8.37 19.72
N ALA A 298 15.45 7.37 19.59
CA ALA A 298 15.04 5.96 19.54
C ALA A 298 14.51 5.49 20.92
N LYS A 299 13.63 4.48 20.95
CA LYS A 299 13.14 3.90 22.21
C LYS A 299 14.23 3.26 23.08
N LYS A 300 15.38 2.90 22.48
CA LYS A 300 16.56 2.43 23.22
C LYS A 300 17.33 3.54 23.96
N SER A 301 16.91 4.80 23.85
CA SER A 301 17.55 5.92 24.57
C SER A 301 17.27 5.85 26.07
N ARG A 302 18.29 6.19 26.88
CA ARG A 302 18.16 6.23 28.35
C ARG A 302 17.06 7.20 28.79
N GLU A 303 16.92 8.32 28.09
CA GLU A 303 15.88 9.33 28.37
C GLU A 303 14.47 8.74 28.23
N PHE A 304 14.22 7.91 27.21
CA PHE A 304 12.91 7.29 27.03
C PHE A 304 12.62 6.21 28.08
N LEU A 305 13.62 5.39 28.43
CA LEU A 305 13.45 4.35 29.46
C LEU A 305 13.11 4.96 30.82
N LEU A 306 13.83 6.03 31.20
CA LEU A 306 13.51 6.81 32.40
C LEU A 306 12.15 7.47 32.33
N PHE A 307 11.83 8.11 31.20
CA PHE A 307 10.53 8.75 30.98
C PHE A 307 9.37 7.78 31.16
N ARG A 308 9.46 6.59 30.57
CA ARG A 308 8.38 5.60 30.69
C ARG A 308 8.22 5.11 32.13
N TRP A 309 9.31 4.87 32.86
CA TRP A 309 9.27 4.53 34.28
C TRP A 309 8.60 5.63 35.11
N ALA A 310 9.04 6.88 34.93
CA ALA A 310 8.48 8.04 35.63
C ALA A 310 6.98 8.21 35.34
N MET A 311 6.54 8.00 34.09
CA MET A 311 5.11 8.07 33.76
C MET A 311 4.28 6.96 34.43
N ILE A 312 4.84 5.79 34.75
CA ILE A 312 4.11 4.80 35.58
C ILE A 312 3.90 5.35 36.98
N LEU A 313 4.96 5.83 37.62
CA LEU A 313 4.88 6.41 38.97
C LEU A 313 3.91 7.59 39.05
N ALA A 314 3.90 8.45 38.04
CA ALA A 314 3.02 9.61 37.97
C ALA A 314 1.52 9.24 37.94
N ASN A 315 1.19 8.06 37.41
CA ASN A 315 -0.19 7.59 37.28
C ASN A 315 -0.64 6.67 38.42
N VAL A 316 0.25 6.33 39.35
CA VAL A 316 -0.12 5.55 40.54
C VAL A 316 -1.01 6.41 41.43
N GLN A 317 -2.18 5.86 41.76
CA GLN A 317 -3.15 6.41 42.69
C GLN A 317 -3.32 5.42 43.83
N VAL A 318 -3.20 5.92 45.06
CA VAL A 318 -3.36 5.22 46.31
C VAL A 318 -4.69 5.63 46.91
N ALA A 319 -5.47 4.67 47.39
CA ALA A 319 -6.68 4.96 48.16
C ALA A 319 -6.36 4.96 49.66
N ASP A 320 -6.72 6.06 50.33
CA ASP A 320 -6.65 6.24 51.77
C ASP A 320 -8.05 6.54 52.34
N ALA A 321 -8.14 6.82 53.64
CA ALA A 321 -9.41 7.13 54.32
C ALA A 321 -10.08 8.42 53.82
N SER A 322 -9.32 9.31 53.15
CA SER A 322 -9.78 10.62 52.65
C SER A 322 -10.09 10.64 51.15
N GLY A 323 -9.79 9.55 50.42
CA GLY A 323 -10.05 9.42 49.00
C GLY A 323 -8.89 8.79 48.24
N THR A 324 -8.65 9.21 47.00
CA THR A 324 -7.51 8.77 46.18
C THR A 324 -6.49 9.88 46.05
N ARG A 325 -5.22 9.58 46.33
CA ARG A 325 -4.09 10.51 46.18
C ARG A 325 -3.00 9.95 45.26
N PRO A 326 -2.20 10.82 44.61
CA PRO A 326 -0.98 10.40 43.94
C PRO A 326 0.12 10.02 44.95
N LEU A 327 1.17 9.34 44.46
CA LEU A 327 2.37 9.09 45.27
C LEU A 327 3.07 10.40 45.67
N SER A 328 3.58 10.45 46.90
CA SER A 328 4.40 11.53 47.44
C SER A 328 5.78 11.60 46.76
N VAL A 329 6.53 12.66 47.00
CA VAL A 329 7.88 12.83 46.45
C VAL A 329 8.82 11.75 46.99
N GLU A 330 8.74 11.48 48.29
CA GLU A 330 9.54 10.50 49.02
C GLU A 330 9.23 9.07 48.55
N GLU A 331 7.93 8.74 48.40
CA GLU A 331 7.46 7.45 47.88
C GLU A 331 8.00 7.21 46.46
N ARG A 332 7.94 8.22 45.57
CA ARG A 332 8.49 8.15 44.21
C ARG A 332 10.00 7.96 44.21
N GLN A 333 10.72 8.66 45.08
CA GLN A 333 12.18 8.56 45.19
C GLN A 333 12.61 7.18 45.68
N SER A 334 11.94 6.64 46.71
CA SER A 334 12.21 5.29 47.25
C SER A 334 12.05 4.21 46.17
N LEU A 335 10.91 4.22 45.45
CA LEU A 335 10.67 3.30 44.34
C LEU A 335 11.71 3.45 43.22
N HIS A 336 12.14 4.68 42.93
CA HIS A 336 13.15 4.92 41.91
C HIS A 336 14.54 4.41 42.30
N GLN A 337 14.96 4.58 43.56
CA GLN A 337 16.24 4.06 44.05
C GLN A 337 16.31 2.54 43.91
N LEU A 338 15.23 1.84 44.25
CA LEU A 338 15.11 0.39 44.06
C LEU A 338 15.19 0.00 42.58
N MET A 339 14.49 0.70 41.70
CA MET A 339 14.58 0.49 40.25
C MET A 339 15.99 0.73 39.70
N VAL A 340 16.70 1.75 40.19
CA VAL A 340 18.08 2.06 39.76
C VAL A 340 19.06 0.98 40.23
N LYS A 341 18.88 0.47 41.45
CA LYS A 341 19.68 -0.62 42.02
C LYS A 341 19.49 -1.93 41.25
N SER A 342 18.24 -2.35 41.05
CA SER A 342 17.92 -3.61 40.38
C SER A 342 18.06 -3.54 38.85
N GLY A 343 17.89 -2.34 38.26
CA GLY A 343 17.90 -2.11 36.81
C GLY A 343 16.65 -2.62 36.07
N LYS A 344 15.97 -3.63 36.62
CA LYS A 344 14.69 -4.19 36.18
C LYS A 344 13.88 -4.65 37.40
N LEU A 345 12.55 -4.55 37.32
CA LEU A 345 11.61 -5.12 38.29
C LEU A 345 10.59 -5.99 37.56
N THR A 346 10.25 -7.14 38.13
CA THR A 346 9.09 -7.91 37.66
C THR A 346 7.78 -7.25 38.12
N LYS A 347 6.65 -7.59 37.49
CA LYS A 347 5.33 -7.10 37.93
C LYS A 347 5.07 -7.42 39.40
N ARG A 348 5.45 -8.62 39.85
CA ARG A 348 5.27 -9.07 41.23
C ARG A 348 6.16 -8.28 42.19
N GLU A 349 7.43 -8.07 41.84
CA GLU A 349 8.36 -7.26 42.63
C GLU A 349 7.87 -5.82 42.75
N PHE A 350 7.50 -5.19 41.63
CA PHE A 350 7.00 -3.81 41.65
C PHE A 350 5.77 -3.66 42.55
N LEU A 351 4.78 -4.56 42.45
CA LEU A 351 3.57 -4.50 43.29
C LEU A 351 3.92 -4.71 44.77
N LYS A 352 4.75 -5.72 45.10
CA LYS A 352 5.19 -5.97 46.47
C LYS A 352 5.93 -4.76 47.06
N THR A 353 6.80 -4.13 46.27
CA THR A 353 7.53 -2.93 46.70
C THR A 353 6.60 -1.73 46.84
N LEU A 354 5.61 -1.59 45.94
CA LEU A 354 4.62 -0.52 46.03
C LEU A 354 3.77 -0.66 47.29
N ASP A 355 3.27 -1.86 47.58
CA ASP A 355 2.55 -2.18 48.82
C ASP A 355 3.38 -1.80 50.05
N ALA A 356 4.66 -2.18 50.07
CA ALA A 356 5.58 -1.89 51.17
C ALA A 356 5.91 -0.39 51.32
N THR A 357 5.97 0.35 50.21
CA THR A 357 6.31 1.79 50.23
C THR A 357 5.13 2.64 50.69
N VAL A 358 3.91 2.26 50.30
CA VAL A 358 2.68 3.01 50.57
C VAL A 358 1.99 2.55 51.86
N GLY A 359 2.29 1.34 52.34
CA GLY A 359 1.68 0.77 53.54
C GLY A 359 0.23 0.31 53.35
N SER A 360 -0.25 0.21 52.10
CA SER A 360 -1.61 -0.21 51.77
C SER A 360 -1.66 -0.93 50.42
N PRO A 361 -2.40 -2.06 50.32
CA PRO A 361 -2.61 -2.75 49.05
C PRO A 361 -3.67 -2.07 48.16
N ARG A 362 -4.34 -1.01 48.64
CA ARG A 362 -5.40 -0.32 47.91
C ARG A 362 -4.82 0.74 46.96
N HIS A 363 -4.36 0.30 45.79
CA HIS A 363 -3.84 1.18 44.74
C HIS A 363 -4.17 0.69 43.32
N ASN A 364 -4.05 1.55 42.33
CA ASN A 364 -4.30 1.21 40.92
C ASN A 364 -3.09 0.56 40.19
N GLY A 365 -1.98 0.24 40.88
CA GLY A 365 -0.74 -0.25 40.25
C GLY A 365 -0.92 -1.49 39.36
N SER A 366 -1.74 -2.46 39.80
CA SER A 366 -2.04 -3.64 38.98
C SER A 366 -2.81 -3.28 37.71
N ALA A 367 -3.70 -2.29 37.79
CA ALA A 367 -4.50 -1.80 36.68
C ALA A 367 -3.63 -1.07 35.63
N LEU A 368 -2.65 -0.27 36.07
CA LEU A 368 -1.69 0.42 35.19
C LEU A 368 -0.83 -0.54 34.37
N LEU A 369 -0.59 -1.74 34.90
CA LEU A 369 0.18 -2.80 34.24
C LEU A 369 -0.69 -3.80 33.47
N MET A 370 -1.98 -3.50 33.24
CA MET A 370 -2.87 -4.31 32.40
C MET A 370 -2.66 -4.15 30.90
N PRO A 371 -2.39 -2.94 30.35
CA PRO A 371 -2.18 -2.78 28.92
C PRO A 371 -1.00 -3.64 28.43
N PRO A 372 -1.08 -4.18 27.19
CA PRO A 372 0.06 -4.88 26.59
C PRO A 372 1.30 -3.97 26.61
N ASP A 373 2.46 -4.55 26.92
CA ASP A 373 3.75 -3.85 26.99
C ASP A 373 3.93 -2.85 28.15
N ALA A 374 2.96 -2.71 29.05
CA ALA A 374 3.10 -1.83 30.22
C ALA A 374 4.19 -2.32 31.19
N ASP A 375 4.32 -3.64 31.34
CA ASP A 375 5.38 -4.32 32.10
C ASP A 375 6.78 -3.94 31.64
N LYS A 376 6.96 -3.66 30.34
CA LYS A 376 8.25 -3.20 29.83
C LYS A 376 8.69 -1.94 30.57
N ALA A 377 7.78 -1.06 31.03
CA ALA A 377 8.10 0.14 31.82
C ALA A 377 8.89 -0.12 33.10
N LEU A 378 8.85 -1.35 33.59
CA LEU A 378 9.61 -1.82 34.75
C LEU A 378 11.05 -2.23 34.39
N VAL A 379 11.51 -1.96 33.16
CA VAL A 379 12.87 -2.22 32.69
C VAL A 379 13.57 -0.90 32.38
N LEU A 380 14.54 -0.54 33.22
CA LEU A 380 15.35 0.67 33.08
C LEU A 380 16.71 0.39 32.42
N ARG A 381 17.32 -0.76 32.72
CA ARG A 381 18.60 -1.22 32.17
C ARG A 381 18.40 -2.58 31.48
N PRO A 382 17.92 -2.61 30.22
CA PRO A 382 17.78 -3.85 29.49
C PRO A 382 19.17 -4.44 29.16
N GLU A 383 19.26 -5.76 29.10
CA GLU A 383 20.45 -6.48 28.65
C GLU A 383 20.82 -6.09 27.20
N LYS A 384 22.11 -6.21 26.83
CA LYS A 384 22.62 -5.73 25.51
C LYS A 384 21.80 -6.25 24.33
N ASP A 385 21.39 -7.51 24.35
CA ASP A 385 20.60 -8.09 23.25
C ASP A 385 19.13 -7.70 23.31
N ALA A 386 18.55 -7.48 24.49
CA ALA A 386 17.22 -6.89 24.63
C ALA A 386 17.20 -5.43 24.14
N LEU A 387 18.28 -4.68 24.35
CA LEU A 387 18.46 -3.30 23.86
C LEU A 387 18.53 -3.24 22.33
N LYS A 388 19.19 -4.22 21.69
CA LYS A 388 19.21 -4.35 20.22
C LYS A 388 17.82 -4.62 19.64
N ARG A 389 16.96 -5.35 20.37
CA ARG A 389 15.59 -5.70 19.96
C ARG A 389 14.58 -4.54 20.15
N LEU A 390 14.90 -3.51 20.93
CA LEU A 390 14.04 -2.33 21.12
C LEU A 390 13.99 -1.47 19.84
N SER A 391 12.93 -1.63 19.05
CA SER A 391 12.69 -0.86 17.83
C SER A 391 11.75 0.33 18.03
N GLY A 392 11.77 1.27 17.08
CA GLY A 392 10.88 2.43 17.03
C GLY A 392 11.42 3.70 17.72
N ARG A 393 10.54 4.71 17.78
CA ARG A 393 10.85 6.07 18.24
C ARG A 393 10.07 6.43 19.51
N ALA A 394 10.66 7.29 20.33
CA ALA A 394 10.00 7.84 21.52
C ALA A 394 8.84 8.77 21.12
N PRO A 395 7.83 8.97 21.98
CA PRO A 395 6.70 9.85 21.69
C PRO A 395 7.05 11.34 21.78
N HIS A 396 8.10 11.69 22.55
CA HIS A 396 8.50 13.07 22.80
C HIS A 396 10.01 13.28 22.59
N ALA A 397 10.42 14.55 22.44
CA ALA A 397 11.82 14.92 22.27
C ALA A 397 12.59 14.73 23.59
N ARG A 398 13.92 14.59 23.49
CA ARG A 398 14.78 14.34 24.67
C ARG A 398 14.58 15.37 25.77
N VAL A 399 14.53 16.65 25.42
CA VAL A 399 14.42 17.77 26.37
C VAL A 399 13.10 17.68 27.14
N VAL A 400 11.98 17.51 26.43
CA VAL A 400 10.65 17.40 27.05
C VAL A 400 10.52 16.16 27.93
N MET A 401 11.07 15.01 27.51
CA MET A 401 11.08 13.81 28.34
C MET A 401 11.90 13.99 29.63
N LYS A 402 13.07 14.64 29.54
CA LYS A 402 13.88 14.95 30.73
C LYS A 402 13.12 15.87 31.68
N GLN A 403 12.45 16.89 31.17
CA GLN A 403 11.65 17.79 32.00
C GLN A 403 10.46 17.06 32.63
N ALA A 404 9.75 16.22 31.87
CA ALA A 404 8.65 15.42 32.41
C ALA A 404 9.12 14.50 33.55
N VAL A 405 10.30 13.88 33.42
CA VAL A 405 10.89 13.07 34.50
C VAL A 405 11.15 13.93 35.75
N LYS A 406 11.70 15.14 35.58
CA LYS A 406 11.90 16.07 36.69
C LYS A 406 10.58 16.44 37.37
N ASP A 407 9.54 16.77 36.58
CA ASP A 407 8.23 17.11 37.11
C ASP A 407 7.66 15.97 37.97
N VAL A 408 7.75 14.72 37.49
CA VAL A 408 7.31 13.54 38.25
C VAL A 408 8.05 13.44 39.58
N PHE A 409 9.37 13.55 39.59
CA PHE A 409 10.12 13.42 40.84
C PHE A 409 10.01 14.65 41.75
N ALA A 410 9.51 15.78 41.24
CA ALA A 410 9.11 16.95 42.03
C ALA A 410 7.64 16.89 42.50
N GLY A 411 6.96 15.75 42.35
CA GLY A 411 5.57 15.56 42.79
C GLY A 411 4.50 16.03 41.78
N ARG A 412 4.87 16.78 40.75
CA ARG A 412 3.96 17.33 39.74
C ARG A 412 3.63 16.30 38.64
N HIS A 413 2.37 16.23 38.22
CA HIS A 413 2.01 15.39 37.08
C HIS A 413 2.41 16.09 35.75
N PRO A 414 3.15 15.44 34.83
CA PRO A 414 3.66 16.12 33.63
C PRO A 414 2.58 16.66 32.67
N MET A 415 1.35 16.14 32.74
CA MET A 415 0.20 16.61 31.96
C MET A 415 -0.70 17.59 32.73
N ALA A 416 -0.41 17.90 33.99
CA ALA A 416 -1.11 18.97 34.71
C ALA A 416 -0.65 20.33 34.19
N GLU A 417 -1.42 21.38 34.48
CA GLU A 417 -1.08 22.75 34.12
C GLU A 417 0.34 23.12 34.58
N GLY A 418 1.11 23.79 33.71
CA GLY A 418 2.52 24.09 33.95
C GLY A 418 3.48 22.89 33.89
N GLY A 419 3.00 21.68 33.54
CA GLY A 419 3.83 20.49 33.33
C GLY A 419 4.48 20.40 31.93
N ALA A 420 5.55 19.62 31.79
CA ALA A 420 6.31 19.47 30.55
C ALA A 420 5.50 18.95 29.35
N LEU A 421 4.46 18.15 29.60
CA LEU A 421 3.58 17.56 28.59
C LEU A 421 2.21 18.23 28.52
N PHE A 422 1.98 19.28 29.31
CA PHE A 422 0.74 20.03 29.28
C PHE A 422 0.48 20.58 27.88
N ARG A 423 -0.76 20.39 27.41
CA ARG A 423 -1.23 20.90 26.13
C ARG A 423 -2.31 21.93 26.41
N SER A 424 -1.88 23.19 26.47
CA SER A 424 -2.75 24.34 26.58
C SER A 424 -3.71 24.41 25.40
N GLU A 425 -4.79 25.18 25.54
CA GLU A 425 -5.78 25.34 24.49
C GLU A 425 -5.18 25.98 23.24
N GLU A 426 -4.26 26.94 23.41
CA GLU A 426 -3.52 27.57 22.31
C GLU A 426 -2.70 26.53 21.54
N LEU A 427 -2.02 25.62 22.25
CA LEU A 427 -1.21 24.57 21.62
C LEU A 427 -2.08 23.59 20.82
N ARG A 428 -3.28 23.25 21.33
CA ARG A 428 -4.25 22.43 20.59
C ARG A 428 -4.77 23.15 19.35
N ALA A 429 -5.05 24.45 19.45
CA ALA A 429 -5.46 25.27 18.32
C ALA A 429 -4.36 25.36 17.23
N LEU A 430 -3.09 25.54 17.63
CA LEU A 430 -1.95 25.52 16.71
C LEU A 430 -1.80 24.17 15.99
N GLN A 431 -1.92 23.06 16.72
CA GLN A 431 -1.89 21.72 16.12
C GLN A 431 -3.01 21.50 15.10
N LEU A 432 -4.21 22.03 15.39
CA LEU A 432 -5.35 21.95 14.51
C LEU A 432 -5.13 22.76 13.22
N ARG A 433 -4.48 23.93 13.33
CA ARG A 433 -4.17 24.84 12.22
C ARG A 433 -3.17 24.30 11.21
N ARG A 434 -2.38 23.26 11.56
CA ARG A 434 -1.47 22.60 10.64
C ARG A 434 -2.14 22.23 9.31
N THR A 435 -1.34 22.25 8.25
CA THR A 435 -1.78 21.87 6.92
C THR A 435 -1.98 20.35 6.82
N VAL A 436 -2.79 19.92 5.86
CA VAL A 436 -3.05 18.49 5.62
C VAL A 436 -1.75 17.75 5.30
N GLU A 437 -0.85 18.43 4.60
CA GLU A 437 0.51 18.03 4.26
C GLU A 437 1.35 17.63 5.46
N GLU A 438 1.25 18.41 6.53
CA GLU A 438 1.99 18.20 7.78
C GLU A 438 1.37 17.08 8.62
N LYS A 439 0.06 16.87 8.50
CA LYS A 439 -0.68 15.85 9.25
C LYS A 439 -0.48 14.44 8.68
N THR A 440 -0.27 14.28 7.37
CA THR A 440 -0.13 12.95 6.76
C THR A 440 0.80 12.90 5.53
N ASN A 441 1.72 11.94 5.55
CA ASN A 441 2.54 11.56 4.39
C ASN A 441 1.78 10.67 3.38
N ASN A 442 0.56 10.23 3.73
CA ASN A 442 -0.25 9.43 2.83
C ASN A 442 -0.91 10.34 1.78
N HIS A 443 -0.26 10.45 0.63
CA HIS A 443 -0.72 11.19 -0.56
C HIS A 443 -2.20 10.96 -0.92
N LEU A 444 -2.68 9.73 -0.75
CA LEU A 444 -4.06 9.34 -1.05
C LEU A 444 -5.06 9.89 -0.03
N LEU A 445 -4.68 10.04 1.24
CA LEU A 445 -5.50 10.77 2.24
C LEU A 445 -5.44 12.28 2.01
N ARG A 446 -4.25 12.82 1.75
CA ARG A 446 -4.06 14.25 1.46
C ARG A 446 -4.94 14.71 0.31
N HIS A 447 -4.94 13.97 -0.80
CA HIS A 447 -5.75 14.29 -1.99
C HIS A 447 -7.25 14.43 -1.65
N ARG A 448 -7.81 13.48 -0.87
CA ARG A 448 -9.22 13.51 -0.47
C ARG A 448 -9.58 14.64 0.47
N LEU A 449 -8.70 14.92 1.44
CA LEU A 449 -8.91 16.03 2.38
C LEU A 449 -8.87 17.38 1.66
N LEU A 450 -8.04 17.52 0.62
CA LEU A 450 -8.05 18.73 -0.23
C LEU A 450 -9.34 18.87 -1.04
N ILE A 451 -9.88 17.76 -1.56
CA ILE A 451 -11.20 17.75 -2.23
C ILE A 451 -12.31 18.11 -1.23
N LEU A 452 -12.28 17.53 -0.03
CA LEU A 452 -13.21 17.84 1.05
C LEU A 452 -13.20 19.34 1.40
N ARG A 453 -12.00 19.93 1.60
CA ARG A 453 -11.86 21.36 1.89
C ARG A 453 -12.45 22.23 0.78
N ARG A 454 -12.24 21.85 -0.48
CA ARG A 454 -12.84 22.56 -1.61
C ARG A 454 -14.37 22.45 -1.59
N LEU A 455 -14.90 21.24 -1.40
CA LEU A 455 -16.34 21.01 -1.31
C LEU A 455 -16.99 21.83 -0.19
N VAL A 456 -16.39 21.84 1.01
CA VAL A 456 -16.92 22.62 2.15
C VAL A 456 -16.97 24.12 1.83
N LYS A 457 -15.94 24.65 1.17
CA LYS A 457 -15.93 26.05 0.71
C LYS A 457 -17.03 26.32 -0.32
N ASP A 458 -17.21 25.43 -1.29
CA ASP A 458 -18.26 25.54 -2.30
C ASP A 458 -19.66 25.48 -1.65
N MET A 459 -19.86 24.63 -0.64
CA MET A 459 -21.09 24.56 0.15
C MET A 459 -21.35 25.84 0.95
N LEU A 460 -20.33 26.40 1.60
CA LEU A 460 -20.42 27.67 2.32
C LEU A 460 -20.78 28.83 1.39
N ALA A 461 -20.14 28.92 0.23
CA ALA A 461 -20.44 29.94 -0.77
C ALA A 461 -21.88 29.82 -1.27
N THR A 462 -22.33 28.60 -1.57
CA THR A 462 -23.64 28.34 -2.20
C THR A 462 -24.81 28.51 -1.24
N TYR A 463 -24.69 28.01 0.00
CA TYR A 463 -25.83 27.92 0.94
C TYR A 463 -25.73 28.92 2.10
N ALA A 464 -24.52 29.28 2.50
CA ALA A 464 -24.27 30.11 3.67
C ALA A 464 -23.80 31.54 3.33
N GLY A 465 -23.62 31.89 2.05
CA GLY A 465 -23.12 33.21 1.67
C GLY A 465 -21.68 33.47 2.16
N ASN A 466 -20.88 32.41 2.30
CA ASN A 466 -19.55 32.42 2.93
C ASN A 466 -19.53 32.79 4.42
N ASP A 467 -20.65 32.69 5.13
CA ASP A 467 -20.72 32.91 6.58
C ASP A 467 -20.81 31.58 7.34
N PRO A 468 -19.71 31.13 8.00
CA PRO A 468 -19.71 29.89 8.78
C PRO A 468 -20.59 29.93 10.02
N SER A 469 -20.94 31.11 10.55
CA SER A 469 -21.76 31.25 11.76
C SER A 469 -23.20 30.73 11.56
N ARG A 470 -23.66 30.68 10.31
CA ARG A 470 -24.95 30.11 9.92
C ARG A 470 -25.02 28.59 10.05
N ILE A 471 -23.88 27.92 10.24
CA ILE A 471 -23.81 26.47 10.36
C ILE A 471 -23.92 26.09 11.84
N SER A 472 -25.07 25.54 12.26
CA SER A 472 -25.25 25.04 13.64
C SER A 472 -24.61 23.69 13.86
N GLN A 473 -24.57 22.84 12.82
CA GLN A 473 -24.14 21.46 12.95
C GLN A 473 -23.40 20.97 11.69
N VAL A 474 -22.33 20.21 11.89
CA VAL A 474 -21.68 19.43 10.83
C VAL A 474 -21.55 17.98 11.27
N THR A 475 -22.13 17.07 10.50
CA THR A 475 -22.12 15.64 10.77
C THR A 475 -21.19 14.90 9.81
N ILE A 476 -20.38 14.01 10.37
CA ILE A 476 -19.49 13.12 9.61
C ILE A 476 -19.64 11.66 10.08
N GLU A 477 -19.71 10.72 9.15
CA GLU A 477 -19.71 9.28 9.46
C GLU A 477 -18.32 8.83 9.94
N VAL A 478 -18.24 8.11 11.06
CA VAL A 478 -17.01 7.50 11.61
C VAL A 478 -17.07 5.98 11.65
N ASN A 479 -15.96 5.35 11.28
CA ASN A 479 -15.79 3.91 11.46
C ASN A 479 -15.62 3.56 12.95
N PRO A 480 -16.21 2.43 13.40
CA PRO A 480 -16.39 2.09 14.82
C PRO A 480 -15.11 1.79 15.61
N ASP A 481 -13.93 1.71 14.98
CA ASP A 481 -12.66 1.42 15.68
C ASP A 481 -12.30 2.46 16.75
N LEU A 482 -12.83 3.68 16.64
CA LEU A 482 -12.67 4.73 17.66
C LEU A 482 -13.53 4.50 18.93
N ARG A 483 -14.42 3.50 18.95
CA ARG A 483 -15.43 3.31 19.99
C ARG A 483 -15.54 1.91 20.59
N SER A 484 -14.77 0.92 20.13
CA SER A 484 -14.90 -0.44 20.69
C SER A 484 -14.58 -0.55 22.18
N PHE A 485 -14.02 0.49 22.80
CA PHE A 485 -13.75 0.58 24.23
C PHE A 485 -14.48 1.74 24.93
N SER A 486 -15.32 2.49 24.21
CA SER A 486 -16.05 3.64 24.76
C SER A 486 -17.26 3.14 25.55
N GLY A 487 -17.35 3.51 26.83
CA GLY A 487 -18.44 3.06 27.71
C GLY A 487 -18.27 1.65 28.30
N MET A 488 -17.12 1.00 28.08
CA MET A 488 -16.76 -0.26 28.75
C MET A 488 -15.97 0.00 30.04
N THR A 489 -16.18 -0.85 31.05
CA THR A 489 -15.37 -0.89 32.28
C THR A 489 -13.94 -1.36 31.99
N ALA A 490 -13.01 -1.19 32.93
CA ALA A 490 -11.63 -1.65 32.75
C ALA A 490 -11.56 -3.18 32.59
N GLU A 491 -12.40 -3.91 33.32
CA GLU A 491 -12.57 -5.36 33.30
C GLU A 491 -13.12 -5.85 31.96
N GLU A 492 -14.16 -5.20 31.44
CA GLU A 492 -14.72 -5.51 30.12
C GLU A 492 -13.69 -5.25 29.01
N LYS A 493 -12.95 -4.13 29.08
CA LYS A 493 -11.84 -3.85 28.15
C LYS A 493 -10.76 -4.94 28.21
N LYS A 494 -10.44 -5.44 29.40
CA LYS A 494 -9.47 -6.52 29.60
C LYS A 494 -9.99 -7.84 29.02
N GLN A 495 -11.26 -8.16 29.23
CA GLN A 495 -11.88 -9.37 28.67
C GLN A 495 -11.90 -9.32 27.14
N GLU A 496 -12.38 -8.21 26.57
CA GLU A 496 -12.42 -7.97 25.12
C GLU A 496 -11.02 -8.05 24.49
N MET A 497 -10.03 -7.35 25.07
CA MET A 497 -8.65 -7.41 24.58
C MET A 497 -8.02 -8.79 24.78
N GLY A 498 -8.35 -9.47 25.88
CA GLY A 498 -7.94 -10.84 26.17
C GLY A 498 -8.47 -11.82 25.13
N GLN A 499 -9.73 -11.70 24.74
CA GLN A 499 -10.35 -12.49 23.67
C GLN A 499 -9.70 -12.22 22.31
N ARG A 500 -9.48 -10.95 21.95
CA ARG A 500 -8.78 -10.56 20.70
C ARG A 500 -7.36 -11.12 20.60
N LEU A 501 -6.64 -11.16 21.72
CA LEU A 501 -5.28 -11.68 21.79
C LEU A 501 -5.21 -13.20 22.08
N GLY A 502 -6.35 -13.84 22.38
CA GLY A 502 -6.39 -15.23 22.84
C GLY A 502 -5.75 -16.20 21.84
N ASP A 503 -6.16 -16.14 20.58
CA ASP A 503 -5.60 -16.98 19.52
C ASP A 503 -4.11 -16.67 19.27
N PHE A 504 -3.66 -15.41 19.43
CA PHE A 504 -2.24 -15.07 19.33
C PHE A 504 -1.42 -15.72 20.45
N LYS A 505 -1.91 -15.67 21.69
CA LYS A 505 -1.25 -16.31 22.84
C LYS A 505 -1.14 -17.82 22.66
N LYS A 506 -2.22 -18.47 22.18
CA LYS A 506 -2.23 -19.92 21.89
C LYS A 506 -1.16 -20.30 20.85
N VAL A 507 -1.07 -19.55 19.75
CA VAL A 507 -0.03 -19.79 18.73
C VAL A 507 1.37 -19.63 19.30
N VAL A 508 1.62 -18.57 20.06
CA VAL A 508 2.94 -18.32 20.66
C VAL A 508 3.30 -19.44 21.64
N GLN A 509 2.35 -19.94 22.43
CA GLN A 509 2.57 -21.05 23.34
C GLN A 509 2.92 -22.34 22.59
N LYS A 510 2.17 -22.68 21.53
CA LYS A 510 2.48 -23.82 20.67
C LYS A 510 3.88 -23.71 20.05
N LEU A 511 4.22 -22.55 19.49
CA LEU A 511 5.57 -22.32 18.93
C LEU A 511 6.68 -22.46 19.97
N ARG A 512 6.46 -22.07 21.24
CA ARG A 512 7.45 -22.26 22.30
C ARG A 512 7.62 -23.72 22.72
N GLY A 513 6.56 -24.52 22.63
CA GLY A 513 6.63 -25.95 22.92
C GLY A 513 7.26 -26.75 21.79
N ASP A 514 6.95 -26.39 20.54
CA ASP A 514 7.35 -27.16 19.35
C ASP A 514 8.75 -26.79 18.81
N LEU A 515 9.34 -25.68 19.25
CA LEU A 515 10.64 -25.18 18.76
C LEU A 515 11.71 -25.22 19.86
N PRO A 516 13.01 -25.34 19.49
CA PRO A 516 14.10 -25.25 20.45
C PRO A 516 14.07 -23.92 21.23
N GLU A 517 14.35 -23.95 22.54
CA GLU A 517 14.22 -22.79 23.44
C GLU A 517 15.00 -21.54 22.97
N VAL A 518 16.12 -21.75 22.29
CA VAL A 518 16.99 -20.69 21.75
C VAL A 518 16.37 -19.94 20.55
N THR A 519 15.24 -20.41 20.02
CA THR A 519 14.63 -19.88 18.80
C THR A 519 13.88 -18.57 19.06
N ALA A 520 14.30 -17.50 18.38
CA ALA A 520 13.61 -16.21 18.45
C ALA A 520 12.27 -16.25 17.71
N ILE A 521 11.16 -16.15 18.44
CA ILE A 521 9.81 -16.10 17.85
C ILE A 521 9.55 -14.70 17.27
N SER A 522 9.70 -14.59 15.95
CA SER A 522 9.46 -13.35 15.22
C SER A 522 7.97 -13.11 14.92
N ALA A 523 7.60 -11.86 14.67
CA ALA A 523 6.23 -11.51 14.25
C ALA A 523 5.83 -12.19 12.93
N GLY A 524 6.81 -12.43 12.03
CA GLY A 524 6.60 -13.16 10.78
C GLY A 524 6.25 -14.63 11.03
N LEU A 525 6.94 -15.27 11.98
CA LEU A 525 6.67 -16.67 12.37
C LEU A 525 5.30 -16.80 13.03
N ILE A 526 4.96 -15.90 13.97
CA ILE A 526 3.62 -15.85 14.59
C ILE A 526 2.54 -15.72 13.52
N ARG A 527 2.77 -14.88 12.50
CA ARG A 527 1.84 -14.71 11.39
C ARG A 527 1.67 -15.99 10.57
N LYS A 528 2.75 -16.69 10.23
CA LYS A 528 2.67 -17.99 9.55
C LYS A 528 1.90 -18.98 10.41
N ALA A 529 2.25 -19.11 11.69
CA ALA A 529 1.60 -20.06 12.59
C ALA A 529 0.12 -19.73 12.86
N ARG A 530 -0.29 -18.45 12.80
CA ARG A 530 -1.71 -18.06 12.80
C ARG A 530 -2.46 -18.54 11.55
N ILE A 531 -1.82 -18.52 10.40
CA ILE A 531 -2.39 -19.06 9.16
C ILE A 531 -2.45 -20.58 9.26
N ALA A 532 -1.35 -21.21 9.67
CA ALA A 532 -1.25 -22.65 9.92
C ALA A 532 -2.37 -23.15 10.83
N GLN A 533 -2.56 -22.52 11.98
CA GLN A 533 -3.59 -22.91 12.95
C GLN A 533 -4.99 -22.82 12.35
N ASP A 534 -5.29 -21.79 11.57
CA ASP A 534 -6.60 -21.69 10.91
C ASP A 534 -6.77 -22.74 9.78
N MET A 535 -5.67 -23.31 9.27
CA MET A 535 -5.62 -24.34 8.22
C MET A 535 -5.38 -25.74 8.78
N ASN A 536 -5.53 -25.94 10.10
CA ASN A 536 -5.20 -27.19 10.81
C ASN A 536 -3.79 -27.73 10.53
N TRP A 537 -2.84 -26.84 10.24
CA TRP A 537 -1.45 -27.19 9.90
C TRP A 537 -1.32 -28.06 8.64
N THR A 538 -2.31 -27.96 7.75
CA THR A 538 -2.37 -28.74 6.50
C THR A 538 -2.29 -27.81 5.29
N CYS A 539 -1.60 -28.26 4.24
CA CYS A 539 -1.52 -27.59 2.95
C CYS A 539 -2.87 -27.76 2.24
N PRO A 540 -3.55 -26.68 1.82
CA PRO A 540 -4.85 -26.80 1.17
C PRO A 540 -4.75 -27.47 -0.20
N TYR A 541 -3.57 -27.49 -0.84
CA TYR A 541 -3.43 -27.96 -2.21
C TYR A 541 -3.00 -29.42 -2.33
N THR A 542 -2.28 -29.94 -1.35
CA THR A 542 -1.72 -31.30 -1.38
C THR A 542 -2.17 -32.16 -0.20
N GLY A 543 -2.82 -31.58 0.81
CA GLY A 543 -3.13 -32.28 2.06
C GLY A 543 -1.89 -32.56 2.93
N MET A 544 -0.70 -32.11 2.51
CA MET A 544 0.53 -32.27 3.29
C MET A 544 0.43 -31.54 4.63
N GLU A 545 0.68 -32.26 5.72
CA GLU A 545 0.86 -31.67 7.03
C GLU A 545 2.24 -31.02 7.15
N TYR A 546 2.30 -29.89 7.85
CA TYR A 546 3.55 -29.18 8.16
C TYR A 546 3.57 -28.76 9.63
N ASP A 547 4.77 -28.62 10.18
CA ASP A 547 4.95 -28.31 11.61
C ASP A 547 5.61 -26.94 11.84
N ALA A 548 5.93 -26.64 13.11
CA ALA A 548 6.60 -25.39 13.48
C ALA A 548 8.02 -25.27 12.90
N LEU A 549 8.75 -26.38 12.73
CA LEU A 549 10.08 -26.40 12.13
C LEU A 549 10.01 -26.09 10.63
N ASP A 550 9.00 -26.60 9.93
CA ASP A 550 8.75 -26.26 8.52
C ASP A 550 8.49 -24.76 8.33
N LEU A 551 7.78 -24.13 9.28
CA LEU A 551 7.56 -22.68 9.26
C LEU A 551 8.88 -21.91 9.48
N LEU A 552 9.71 -22.37 10.41
CA LEU A 552 10.97 -21.75 10.83
C LEU A 552 12.01 -21.80 9.71
N HIS A 553 12.20 -22.98 9.12
CA HIS A 553 13.17 -23.21 8.04
C HIS A 553 12.67 -22.73 6.67
N GLY A 554 11.41 -22.31 6.57
CA GLY A 554 10.85 -21.73 5.35
C GLY A 554 10.51 -22.75 4.27
N HIS A 555 10.29 -24.00 4.65
CA HIS A 555 9.82 -25.05 3.74
C HIS A 555 8.44 -24.74 3.16
N VAL A 556 7.59 -24.10 3.99
CA VAL A 556 6.31 -23.55 3.55
C VAL A 556 6.32 -22.02 3.53
N ASP A 557 5.63 -21.48 2.52
CA ASP A 557 5.47 -20.05 2.31
C ASP A 557 4.00 -19.65 2.18
N LYS A 558 3.75 -18.36 2.31
CA LYS A 558 2.42 -17.76 2.21
C LYS A 558 2.02 -17.69 0.74
N ASP A 559 0.97 -18.41 0.36
CA ASP A 559 0.28 -18.19 -0.91
C ASP A 559 -0.89 -17.22 -0.73
N HIS A 560 -1.13 -16.38 -1.74
CA HIS A 560 -2.34 -15.59 -1.85
C HIS A 560 -3.42 -16.41 -2.57
N ILE A 561 -4.45 -16.85 -1.84
CA ILE A 561 -5.54 -17.70 -2.35
C ILE A 561 -6.10 -17.15 -3.67
N ILE A 562 -6.38 -15.84 -3.67
CA ILE A 562 -6.65 -15.04 -4.86
C ILE A 562 -5.39 -14.21 -5.15
N PRO A 563 -4.84 -14.25 -6.37
CA PRO A 563 -3.61 -13.55 -6.71
C PRO A 563 -3.64 -12.07 -6.29
N ARG A 564 -2.53 -11.59 -5.72
CA ARG A 564 -2.41 -10.21 -5.23
C ARG A 564 -2.63 -9.14 -6.31
N SER A 565 -2.41 -9.49 -7.57
CA SER A 565 -2.71 -8.65 -8.74
C SER A 565 -4.21 -8.40 -8.93
N LEU A 566 -5.05 -9.37 -8.56
CA LEU A 566 -6.51 -9.32 -8.66
C LEU A 566 -7.13 -8.82 -7.35
N ARG A 567 -6.63 -9.28 -6.20
CA ARG A 567 -7.08 -8.85 -4.87
C ARG A 567 -5.89 -8.34 -4.05
N PRO A 568 -5.64 -7.02 -3.98
CA PRO A 568 -4.45 -6.44 -3.35
C PRO A 568 -4.53 -6.41 -1.81
N SER A 569 -4.74 -7.58 -1.19
CA SER A 569 -4.81 -7.75 0.27
C SER A 569 -3.75 -8.71 0.78
N ASP A 570 -3.12 -8.35 1.89
CA ASP A 570 -2.25 -9.25 2.66
C ASP A 570 -2.93 -9.69 3.96
N SER A 571 -4.22 -9.43 4.15
CA SER A 571 -4.94 -9.83 5.36
C SER A 571 -4.89 -11.34 5.56
N LEU A 572 -4.94 -11.80 6.81
CA LEU A 572 -4.81 -13.23 7.15
C LEU A 572 -5.83 -14.12 6.42
N ASP A 573 -7.05 -13.64 6.16
CA ASP A 573 -8.08 -14.37 5.37
C ASP A 573 -7.68 -14.63 3.91
N SER A 574 -6.74 -13.85 3.38
CA SER A 574 -6.30 -13.95 1.97
C SER A 574 -5.22 -15.00 1.76
N LEU A 575 -4.67 -15.52 2.85
CA LEU A 575 -3.43 -16.27 2.84
C LEU A 575 -3.65 -17.70 3.32
N VAL A 576 -2.91 -18.62 2.71
CA VAL A 576 -2.69 -19.99 3.15
C VAL A 576 -1.20 -20.29 3.17
N LEU A 577 -0.81 -21.41 3.77
CA LEU A 577 0.56 -21.92 3.70
C LEU A 577 0.61 -23.11 2.76
N THR A 578 1.63 -23.12 1.90
CA THR A 578 1.91 -24.22 0.98
C THR A 578 3.40 -24.25 0.65
N LEU A 579 3.85 -25.30 -0.01
CA LEU A 579 5.24 -25.38 -0.48
C LEU A 579 5.51 -24.30 -1.52
N ARG A 580 6.75 -23.82 -1.54
CA ARG A 580 7.18 -22.82 -2.51
C ARG A 580 6.98 -23.28 -3.95
N THR A 581 7.29 -24.54 -4.25
CA THR A 581 7.10 -25.16 -5.57
C THR A 581 5.64 -25.10 -6.01
N ILE A 582 4.70 -25.40 -5.11
CA ILE A 582 3.26 -25.35 -5.37
C ILE A 582 2.78 -23.90 -5.55
N ASN A 583 3.26 -22.96 -4.73
CA ASN A 583 2.93 -21.53 -4.87
C ASN A 583 3.41 -20.99 -6.24
N GLU A 584 4.64 -21.34 -6.65
CA GLU A 584 5.19 -20.99 -7.96
C GLU A 584 4.40 -21.65 -9.10
N MET A 585 4.02 -22.92 -8.93
CA MET A 585 3.19 -23.67 -9.88
C MET A 585 1.78 -23.05 -9.98
N LYS A 586 1.18 -22.59 -8.89
CA LYS A 586 -0.13 -21.92 -8.87
C LYS A 586 -0.10 -20.60 -9.64
N GLY A 587 0.92 -19.77 -9.46
CA GLY A 587 1.08 -18.54 -10.23
C GLY A 587 -0.11 -17.57 -10.08
N GLN A 588 -0.60 -17.00 -11.18
CA GLN A 588 -1.68 -15.99 -11.18
C GLN A 588 -3.09 -16.62 -11.28
N ARG A 589 -3.33 -17.73 -10.58
CA ARG A 589 -4.63 -18.44 -10.54
C ARG A 589 -5.25 -18.41 -9.15
N THR A 590 -6.58 -18.54 -9.10
CA THR A 590 -7.30 -18.83 -7.85
C THR A 590 -7.00 -20.25 -7.36
N ALA A 591 -7.27 -20.54 -6.09
CA ALA A 591 -7.12 -21.88 -5.53
C ALA A 591 -7.90 -22.95 -6.33
N VAL A 592 -9.17 -22.68 -6.65
CA VAL A 592 -10.03 -23.59 -7.42
C VAL A 592 -9.50 -23.81 -8.83
N GLN A 593 -9.11 -22.74 -9.54
CA GLN A 593 -8.53 -22.86 -10.88
C GLN A 593 -7.27 -23.71 -10.89
N PHE A 594 -6.42 -23.53 -9.87
CA PHE A 594 -5.22 -24.33 -9.70
C PHE A 594 -5.54 -25.82 -9.50
N ILE A 595 -6.45 -26.15 -8.59
CA ILE A 595 -6.85 -27.54 -8.33
C ILE A 595 -7.43 -28.20 -9.58
N LYS A 596 -8.40 -27.55 -10.25
CA LYS A 596 -9.02 -28.11 -11.45
C LYS A 596 -8.04 -28.35 -12.61
N GLU A 597 -6.98 -27.53 -12.73
CA GLU A 597 -6.00 -27.66 -13.82
C GLU A 597 -4.90 -28.70 -13.53
N PHE A 598 -4.61 -28.96 -12.25
CA PHE A 598 -3.45 -29.75 -11.84
C PHE A 598 -3.74 -30.92 -10.92
N GLU A 599 -5.00 -31.24 -10.63
CA GLU A 599 -5.36 -32.41 -9.84
C GLU A 599 -4.66 -33.69 -10.33
N GLY A 600 -4.15 -34.48 -9.40
CA GLY A 600 -3.42 -35.72 -9.67
C GLY A 600 -2.00 -35.53 -10.24
N ARG A 601 -1.51 -34.29 -10.41
CA ARG A 601 -0.10 -34.09 -10.79
C ARG A 601 0.83 -34.29 -9.61
N GLU A 602 1.88 -35.06 -9.84
CA GLU A 602 3.00 -35.19 -8.92
C GLU A 602 3.83 -33.90 -8.85
N VAL A 603 4.26 -33.59 -7.64
CA VAL A 603 5.14 -32.48 -7.29
C VAL A 603 6.28 -33.04 -6.48
N GLN A 604 7.50 -32.82 -6.95
CA GLN A 604 8.70 -33.14 -6.19
C GLN A 604 8.88 -32.12 -5.06
N ASP A 605 8.81 -32.60 -3.82
CA ASP A 605 9.29 -31.85 -2.67
C ASP A 605 10.82 -31.92 -2.62
N GLY A 606 11.48 -30.84 -2.18
CA GLY A 606 12.95 -30.80 -2.02
C GLY A 606 13.51 -31.86 -1.06
N LYS A 607 12.62 -32.61 -0.38
CA LYS A 607 12.90 -33.76 0.49
C LYS A 607 12.65 -35.14 -0.17
N LYS A 608 12.51 -35.23 -1.51
CA LYS A 608 12.23 -36.48 -2.27
C LYS A 608 10.90 -37.19 -1.92
N ARG A 609 9.92 -36.47 -1.35
CA ARG A 609 8.56 -37.00 -1.16
C ARG A 609 7.77 -36.81 -2.46
N SER A 610 7.14 -37.85 -2.99
CA SER A 610 6.14 -37.69 -4.06
C SER A 610 4.86 -37.17 -3.43
N LEU A 611 4.44 -35.97 -3.83
CA LEU A 611 3.20 -35.35 -3.38
C LEU A 611 2.32 -35.12 -4.59
N GLU A 612 1.03 -35.33 -4.45
CA GLU A 612 0.08 -35.05 -5.52
C GLU A 612 -0.78 -33.84 -5.17
N ILE A 613 -1.13 -33.06 -6.19
CA ILE A 613 -2.17 -32.05 -6.05
C ILE A 613 -3.51 -32.75 -5.82
N LEU A 614 -4.22 -32.35 -4.77
CA LEU A 614 -5.49 -32.97 -4.38
C LEU A 614 -6.51 -32.94 -5.53
N PRO A 615 -7.26 -34.03 -5.73
CA PRO A 615 -8.47 -34.02 -6.55
C PRO A 615 -9.47 -32.98 -6.06
N TRP A 616 -10.26 -32.40 -6.97
CA TRP A 616 -11.29 -31.40 -6.63
C TRP A 616 -12.19 -31.82 -5.45
N SER A 617 -12.63 -33.08 -5.44
CA SER A 617 -13.50 -33.63 -4.39
C SER A 617 -12.83 -33.66 -3.01
N GLN A 618 -11.54 -33.97 -2.95
CA GLN A 618 -10.77 -33.99 -1.70
C GLN A 618 -10.45 -32.57 -1.24
N PHE A 619 -10.08 -31.68 -2.17
CA PHE A 619 -9.88 -30.26 -1.90
C PHE A 619 -11.14 -29.63 -1.29
N GLN A 620 -12.29 -29.84 -1.91
CA GLN A 620 -13.57 -29.31 -1.44
C GLN A 620 -13.89 -29.81 -0.03
N LYS A 621 -13.78 -31.13 0.21
CA LYS A 621 -13.99 -31.72 1.54
C LYS A 621 -13.04 -31.15 2.59
N LEU A 622 -11.76 -30.98 2.26
CA LEU A 622 -10.77 -30.39 3.16
C LEU A 622 -11.14 -28.95 3.52
N VAL A 623 -11.52 -28.12 2.54
CA VAL A 623 -11.90 -26.73 2.81
C VAL A 623 -13.18 -26.65 3.63
N GLU A 624 -14.17 -27.49 3.35
CA GLU A 624 -15.43 -27.56 4.08
C GLU A 624 -15.24 -28.01 5.54
N SER A 625 -14.29 -28.90 5.81
CA SER A 625 -13.97 -29.38 7.17
C SER A 625 -13.22 -28.36 8.04
N LEU A 626 -12.61 -27.33 7.45
CA LEU A 626 -11.89 -26.29 8.20
C LEU A 626 -12.80 -25.60 9.23
N ASP A 627 -12.23 -25.37 10.43
CA ASP A 627 -12.94 -24.69 11.51
C ASP A 627 -13.37 -23.27 11.12
N ALA A 628 -14.61 -22.91 11.42
CA ALA A 628 -15.16 -21.55 11.26
C ALA A 628 -15.46 -20.88 12.61
N LYS A 629 -15.17 -21.55 13.73
CA LYS A 629 -15.27 -21.03 15.10
C LYS A 629 -14.02 -20.22 15.44
N GLY A 630 -14.10 -19.42 16.48
CA GLY A 630 -13.03 -18.51 16.88
C GLY A 630 -13.40 -17.81 18.17
N ILE A 631 -12.39 -17.50 18.99
CA ILE A 631 -12.58 -16.89 20.31
C ILE A 631 -13.29 -15.56 20.17
N HIS A 632 -12.92 -14.75 19.17
CA HIS A 632 -13.51 -13.45 18.91
C HIS A 632 -14.24 -13.39 17.56
N ASP A 633 -15.21 -12.49 17.42
CA ASP A 633 -16.03 -12.28 16.22
C ASP A 633 -15.19 -12.03 14.96
N GLN A 634 -14.10 -11.28 15.10
CA GLN A 634 -13.17 -11.02 14.01
C GLN A 634 -12.44 -12.29 13.56
N ASP A 635 -12.14 -13.23 14.47
CA ASP A 635 -11.54 -14.52 14.11
C ASP A 635 -12.53 -15.37 13.33
N ARG A 636 -13.78 -15.47 13.79
CA ARG A 636 -14.86 -16.17 13.08
C ARG A 636 -15.08 -15.61 11.68
N ALA A 637 -15.17 -14.28 11.57
CA ALA A 637 -15.35 -13.61 10.29
C ALA A 637 -14.15 -13.84 9.34
N ARG A 638 -12.91 -13.85 9.86
CA ARG A 638 -11.70 -14.16 9.09
C ARG A 638 -11.76 -15.58 8.53
N LYS A 639 -11.99 -16.59 9.38
CA LYS A 639 -11.98 -18.00 8.96
C LYS A 639 -13.07 -18.28 7.92
N LYS A 640 -14.29 -17.76 8.13
CA LYS A 640 -15.39 -17.85 7.14
C LYS A 640 -15.02 -17.23 5.79
N ARG A 641 -14.39 -16.04 5.79
CA ARG A 641 -13.91 -15.41 4.55
C ARG A 641 -12.83 -16.22 3.85
N ARG A 642 -11.89 -16.81 4.59
CA ARG A 642 -10.84 -17.66 4.00
C ARG A 642 -11.44 -18.86 3.27
N LYS A 643 -12.37 -19.57 3.91
CA LYS A 643 -13.10 -20.70 3.29
C LYS A 643 -13.80 -20.28 2.01
N ALA A 644 -14.52 -19.15 2.04
CA ALA A 644 -15.19 -18.62 0.86
C ALA A 644 -14.21 -18.28 -0.29
N LEU A 645 -13.03 -17.73 0.03
CA LEU A 645 -12.01 -17.43 -0.98
C LEU A 645 -11.37 -18.70 -1.57
N LEU A 646 -11.17 -19.74 -0.76
CA LEU A 646 -10.62 -21.04 -1.20
C LEU A 646 -11.54 -21.74 -2.20
N LEU A 647 -12.86 -21.59 -2.03
CA LEU A 647 -13.88 -22.16 -2.91
C LEU A 647 -14.30 -21.22 -4.06
N GLN A 648 -13.62 -20.07 -4.22
CA GLN A 648 -13.98 -19.10 -5.24
C GLN A 648 -13.21 -19.36 -6.55
N GLU A 649 -13.93 -19.80 -7.58
CA GLU A 649 -13.36 -20.06 -8.90
C GLU A 649 -12.94 -18.79 -9.64
N HIS A 650 -13.89 -17.87 -9.82
CA HIS A 650 -13.64 -16.59 -10.47
C HIS A 650 -13.71 -15.46 -9.45
N TYR A 651 -12.63 -14.68 -9.38
CA TYR A 651 -12.62 -13.46 -8.59
C TYR A 651 -13.11 -12.29 -9.42
N THR A 652 -14.32 -11.84 -9.13
CA THR A 652 -14.79 -10.51 -9.54
C THR A 652 -14.29 -9.49 -8.53
N GLU A 653 -13.70 -8.41 -9.02
CA GLU A 653 -13.14 -7.35 -8.19
C GLU A 653 -14.23 -6.78 -7.28
N LYS A 654 -14.09 -7.01 -5.97
CA LYS A 654 -14.95 -6.37 -4.96
C LYS A 654 -14.25 -5.10 -4.51
N GLU A 655 -14.92 -3.96 -4.60
CA GLU A 655 -14.37 -2.59 -4.43
C GLU A 655 -13.69 -2.29 -3.07
N PHE A 656 -13.74 -3.17 -2.06
CA PHE A 656 -13.22 -2.88 -0.72
C PHE A 656 -12.41 -4.04 -0.13
N VAL A 657 -11.11 -3.81 0.09
CA VAL A 657 -10.24 -4.70 0.88
C VAL A 657 -10.00 -4.15 2.28
N PRO A 658 -9.59 -4.96 3.27
CA PRO A 658 -9.39 -4.49 4.66
C PRO A 658 -8.45 -3.28 4.80
N LYS A 659 -7.45 -3.16 3.90
CA LYS A 659 -6.57 -1.99 3.84
C LYS A 659 -7.33 -0.69 3.58
N ASP A 660 -8.36 -0.73 2.74
CA ASP A 660 -9.17 0.44 2.40
C ASP A 660 -9.99 0.88 3.60
N LEU A 661 -10.45 -0.06 4.44
CA LEU A 661 -11.12 0.24 5.70
C LEU A 661 -10.21 1.00 6.68
N THR A 662 -8.96 0.54 6.87
CA THR A 662 -7.99 1.27 7.72
C THR A 662 -7.70 2.67 7.17
N GLN A 663 -7.57 2.80 5.85
CA GLN A 663 -7.36 4.10 5.22
C GLN A 663 -8.56 5.04 5.38
N THR A 664 -9.78 4.53 5.23
CA THR A 664 -11.02 5.29 5.43
C THR A 664 -11.18 5.71 6.89
N SER A 665 -10.87 4.85 7.87
CA SER A 665 -10.88 5.24 9.29
C SER A 665 -9.91 6.39 9.58
N HIS A 666 -8.69 6.33 9.04
CA HIS A 666 -7.72 7.41 9.17
C HIS A 666 -8.15 8.69 8.43
N LEU A 667 -8.74 8.55 7.23
CA LEU A 667 -9.28 9.64 6.42
C LEU A 667 -10.33 10.42 7.23
N VAL A 668 -11.31 9.70 7.76
CA VAL A 668 -12.42 10.30 8.48
C VAL A 668 -11.94 11.03 9.74
N ARG A 669 -11.01 10.45 10.50
CA ARG A 669 -10.43 11.13 11.67
C ARG A 669 -9.82 12.47 11.27
N LEU A 670 -9.02 12.49 10.21
CA LEU A 670 -8.42 13.72 9.70
C LEU A 670 -9.45 14.68 9.11
N ALA A 671 -10.50 14.17 8.45
CA ALA A 671 -11.60 14.98 7.94
C ALA A 671 -12.34 15.69 9.07
N ALA A 672 -12.63 14.99 10.17
CA ALA A 672 -13.24 15.60 11.36
C ALA A 672 -12.35 16.69 11.97
N GLU A 673 -11.02 16.51 11.96
CA GLU A 673 -10.07 17.55 12.38
C GLU A 673 -10.06 18.76 11.43
N GLU A 674 -10.13 18.54 10.11
CA GLU A 674 -10.23 19.65 9.14
C GLU A 674 -11.56 20.40 9.27
N LEU A 675 -12.67 19.71 9.53
CA LEU A 675 -13.97 20.35 9.79
C LEU A 675 -13.94 21.16 11.10
N LYS A 676 -13.34 20.62 12.16
CA LYS A 676 -13.11 21.39 13.41
C LYS A 676 -12.24 22.62 13.18
N LYS A 677 -11.26 22.55 12.27
CA LYS A 677 -10.42 23.71 11.93
C LYS A 677 -11.24 24.81 11.25
N GLU A 678 -12.13 24.43 10.33
CA GLU A 678 -12.93 25.39 9.56
C GLU A 678 -14.08 26.00 10.40
N PHE A 679 -14.71 25.19 11.26
CA PHE A 679 -15.95 25.56 11.97
C PHE A 679 -15.79 25.74 13.50
N GLY A 680 -14.62 25.48 14.08
CA GLY A 680 -14.41 25.46 15.53
C GLY A 680 -13.78 26.73 16.12
N GLY A 681 -13.78 27.85 15.40
CA GLY A 681 -13.28 29.13 15.91
C GLY A 681 -14.23 29.76 16.93
N VAL A 682 -13.73 30.70 17.74
CA VAL A 682 -14.47 31.42 18.81
C VAL A 682 -15.76 32.10 18.32
N GLN A 683 -15.85 32.40 17.03
CA GLN A 683 -17.01 33.03 16.38
C GLN A 683 -18.08 32.02 15.89
N CYS A 684 -17.83 30.70 15.96
CA CYS A 684 -18.72 29.68 15.42
C CYS A 684 -19.12 28.67 16.51
N SER A 685 -20.39 28.66 16.89
CA SER A 685 -20.96 27.68 17.83
C SER A 685 -21.30 26.33 17.15
N THR A 686 -20.61 25.98 16.06
CA THR A 686 -20.94 24.84 15.21
C THR A 686 -20.65 23.51 15.90
N ARG A 687 -21.68 22.69 16.08
CA ARG A 687 -21.59 21.35 16.67
C ARG A 687 -21.05 20.34 15.66
N ILE A 688 -19.87 19.78 15.93
CA ILE A 688 -19.33 18.66 15.12
C ILE A 688 -19.82 17.32 15.67
N VAL A 689 -20.65 16.62 14.90
CA VAL A 689 -21.20 15.29 15.24
C VAL A 689 -20.47 14.21 14.45
N SER A 690 -19.93 13.23 15.16
CA SER A 690 -19.36 12.02 14.55
C SER A 690 -20.31 10.85 14.80
N MET A 691 -20.82 10.24 13.74
CA MET A 691 -21.83 9.17 13.84
C MET A 691 -21.30 7.81 13.35
N PRO A 692 -21.52 6.70 14.07
CA PRO A 692 -21.05 5.38 13.62
C PRO A 692 -21.78 4.89 12.37
N GLY A 693 -21.04 4.24 11.47
CA GLY A 693 -21.63 3.60 10.29
C GLY A 693 -22.65 2.49 10.59
N SER A 694 -22.59 1.88 11.78
CA SER A 694 -23.60 0.91 12.22
C SER A 694 -24.95 1.56 12.52
N VAL A 695 -24.94 2.80 13.02
CA VAL A 695 -26.16 3.58 13.28
C VAL A 695 -26.79 4.02 11.97
N THR A 696 -25.98 4.55 11.02
CA THR A 696 -26.47 4.96 9.69
C THR A 696 -27.00 3.79 8.87
N ALA A 697 -26.40 2.60 9.02
CA ALA A 697 -26.90 1.38 8.36
C ALA A 697 -28.30 0.99 8.87
N GLU A 698 -28.51 1.04 10.18
CA GLU A 698 -29.78 0.62 10.77
C GLU A 698 -30.89 1.67 10.57
N THR A 699 -30.57 2.97 10.65
CA THR A 699 -31.53 4.03 10.32
C THR A 699 -31.94 4.01 8.86
N ARG A 700 -30.99 3.79 7.94
CA ARG A 700 -31.31 3.65 6.50
C ARG A 700 -32.33 2.55 6.26
N LYS A 701 -32.09 1.37 6.84
CA LYS A 701 -32.96 0.21 6.69
C LYS A 701 -34.34 0.47 7.28
N ALA A 702 -34.42 1.10 8.45
CA ALA A 702 -35.67 1.43 9.09
C ALA A 702 -36.50 2.44 8.27
N TRP A 703 -35.84 3.48 7.74
CA TRP A 703 -36.51 4.57 7.00
C TRP A 703 -36.75 4.30 5.51
N LYS A 704 -36.20 3.20 4.97
CA LYS A 704 -36.40 2.77 3.57
C LYS A 704 -36.08 3.88 2.56
N LEU A 705 -35.04 4.67 2.85
CA LEU A 705 -34.68 5.88 2.09
C LEU A 705 -34.13 5.57 0.69
N GLU A 706 -33.82 4.31 0.37
CA GLU A 706 -33.47 3.87 -0.99
C GLU A 706 -34.55 4.21 -2.01
N ALA A 707 -35.81 4.33 -1.57
CA ALA A 707 -36.94 4.75 -2.39
C ALA A 707 -36.76 6.17 -2.98
N CYS A 708 -36.08 7.06 -2.26
CA CYS A 708 -35.92 8.45 -2.66
C CYS A 708 -35.07 8.63 -3.92
N LEU A 709 -34.25 7.63 -4.26
CA LEU A 709 -33.44 7.64 -5.49
C LEU A 709 -34.25 7.31 -6.75
N ALA A 710 -35.44 6.70 -6.62
CA ALA A 710 -36.24 6.29 -7.77
C ALA A 710 -36.66 7.49 -8.64
N GLN A 711 -36.92 8.65 -8.02
CA GLN A 711 -37.24 9.88 -8.75
C GLN A 711 -36.02 10.42 -9.51
N ALA A 712 -34.82 10.26 -8.96
CA ALA A 712 -33.58 10.72 -9.57
C ALA A 712 -33.07 9.77 -10.68
N ASN A 713 -33.35 8.46 -10.56
CA ASN A 713 -32.89 7.46 -11.50
C ASN A 713 -33.95 6.33 -11.67
N PRO A 714 -34.62 6.23 -12.84
CA PRO A 714 -35.65 5.23 -13.10
C PRO A 714 -35.19 3.77 -12.94
N GLU A 715 -33.91 3.45 -13.19
CA GLU A 715 -33.37 2.10 -13.01
C GLU A 715 -33.45 1.63 -11.55
N VAL A 716 -33.50 2.57 -10.59
CA VAL A 716 -33.71 2.25 -9.18
C VAL A 716 -35.15 1.79 -8.93
N ALA A 717 -36.14 2.36 -9.62
CA ALA A 717 -37.52 1.90 -9.54
C ALA A 717 -37.65 0.48 -10.09
N GLU A 718 -37.06 0.22 -11.27
CA GLU A 718 -37.04 -1.12 -11.90
C GLU A 718 -36.37 -2.17 -11.00
N LEU A 719 -35.21 -1.84 -10.41
CA LEU A 719 -34.53 -2.70 -9.44
C LEU A 719 -35.47 -3.09 -8.28
N ARG A 720 -36.23 -2.12 -7.77
CA ARG A 720 -37.12 -2.34 -6.62
C ARG A 720 -38.32 -3.20 -6.99
N GLU A 721 -38.90 -3.02 -8.17
CA GLU A 721 -39.99 -3.87 -8.66
C GLU A 721 -39.50 -5.30 -8.88
N ARG A 722 -38.36 -5.51 -9.55
CA ARG A 722 -37.74 -6.84 -9.72
C ARG A 722 -37.49 -7.54 -8.38
N ARG A 723 -37.08 -6.79 -7.35
CA ARG A 723 -36.82 -7.33 -6.01
C ARG A 723 -38.06 -7.77 -5.25
N LYS A 724 -39.27 -7.36 -5.66
CA LYS A 724 -40.52 -7.87 -5.07
C LYS A 724 -40.83 -9.29 -5.56
N THR A 725 -40.48 -9.60 -6.80
CA THR A 725 -40.78 -10.88 -7.45
C THR A 725 -39.63 -11.87 -7.38
N GLU A 726 -38.38 -11.40 -7.36
CA GLU A 726 -37.18 -12.24 -7.41
C GLU A 726 -36.24 -11.96 -6.23
N PRO A 727 -36.02 -12.95 -5.33
CA PRO A 727 -35.01 -12.85 -4.30
C PRO A 727 -33.61 -12.96 -4.93
N ALA A 728 -32.79 -11.92 -4.77
CA ALA A 728 -31.40 -11.91 -5.26
C ALA A 728 -30.37 -12.08 -4.12
N PRO A 729 -29.20 -12.69 -4.42
CA PRO A 729 -28.20 -13.10 -3.43
C PRO A 729 -27.41 -11.94 -2.78
N VAL A 730 -27.50 -10.74 -3.36
CA VAL A 730 -26.84 -9.52 -2.88
C VAL A 730 -27.84 -8.60 -2.16
N SER A 731 -27.37 -7.53 -1.51
CA SER A 731 -28.30 -6.51 -0.95
C SER A 731 -28.66 -5.45 -1.99
N ILE A 732 -29.84 -4.81 -1.85
CA ILE A 732 -30.24 -3.67 -2.70
C ILE A 732 -29.16 -2.57 -2.67
N LYS A 733 -28.57 -2.28 -1.50
CA LYS A 733 -27.47 -1.33 -1.36
C LYS A 733 -26.26 -1.65 -2.25
N GLN A 734 -25.95 -2.94 -2.47
CA GLN A 734 -24.83 -3.32 -3.33
C GLN A 734 -25.15 -3.10 -4.81
N GLU A 735 -26.36 -3.45 -5.26
CA GLU A 735 -26.80 -3.19 -6.63
C GLU A 735 -26.93 -1.69 -6.94
N LEU A 736 -27.37 -0.88 -5.97
CA LEU A 736 -27.46 0.59 -6.15
C LEU A 736 -26.12 1.24 -6.52
N ARG A 737 -25.00 0.69 -6.03
CA ARG A 737 -23.65 1.17 -6.38
C ARG A 737 -23.34 1.03 -7.86
N ASP A 738 -23.93 0.04 -8.51
CA ASP A 738 -23.78 -0.25 -9.94
C ASP A 738 -24.69 0.60 -10.83
N ILE A 739 -25.66 1.29 -10.23
CA ILE A 739 -26.71 2.05 -10.94
C ILE A 739 -26.44 3.55 -10.88
N SER A 740 -26.20 4.10 -9.68
CA SER A 740 -26.09 5.57 -9.50
C SER A 740 -25.09 5.96 -8.40
N HIS A 741 -24.27 6.96 -8.67
CA HIS A 741 -23.40 7.62 -7.69
C HIS A 741 -24.16 8.46 -6.66
N LEU A 742 -25.46 8.73 -6.86
CA LEU A 742 -26.29 9.47 -5.90
C LEU A 742 -26.55 8.69 -4.61
N HIS A 743 -26.22 7.40 -4.55
CA HIS A 743 -26.26 6.67 -3.29
C HIS A 743 -25.34 7.31 -2.22
N HIS A 744 -24.24 7.97 -2.58
CA HIS A 744 -23.43 8.72 -1.60
C HIS A 744 -24.16 9.95 -1.06
N ALA A 745 -24.87 10.68 -1.93
CA ALA A 745 -25.71 11.80 -1.52
C ALA A 745 -26.86 11.33 -0.59
N LEU A 746 -27.50 10.21 -0.93
CA LEU A 746 -28.50 9.58 -0.07
C LEU A 746 -27.92 9.22 1.30
N ASP A 747 -26.70 8.68 1.34
CA ASP A 747 -26.00 8.32 2.57
C ASP A 747 -25.77 9.56 3.46
N ALA A 748 -25.43 10.71 2.85
CA ALA A 748 -25.33 11.99 3.55
C ALA A 748 -26.70 12.53 4.04
N CYS A 749 -27.79 12.32 3.30
CA CYS A 749 -29.14 12.64 3.78
C CYS A 749 -29.55 11.77 4.97
N VAL A 750 -29.27 10.46 4.92
CA VAL A 750 -29.49 9.54 6.06
C VAL A 750 -28.71 10.01 7.27
N LEU A 751 -27.46 10.43 7.06
CA LEU A 751 -26.58 10.97 8.10
C LEU A 751 -27.15 12.25 8.72
N ALA A 752 -27.71 13.16 7.91
CA ALA A 752 -28.38 14.37 8.38
C ALA A 752 -29.59 14.04 9.25
N CYS A 753 -30.54 13.24 8.73
CA CYS A 753 -31.74 12.85 9.46
C CYS A 753 -31.40 12.13 10.77
N ALA A 754 -30.42 11.22 10.75
CA ALA A 754 -30.01 10.51 11.97
C ALA A 754 -29.36 11.44 12.99
N ALA A 755 -28.57 12.43 12.59
CA ALA A 755 -27.98 13.37 13.54
C ALA A 755 -28.99 14.35 14.13
N HIS A 756 -29.99 14.76 13.33
CA HIS A 756 -31.06 15.65 13.75
C HIS A 756 -32.04 14.96 14.70
N TYR A 757 -32.53 13.76 14.36
CA TYR A 757 -33.52 13.05 15.19
C TYR A 757 -32.91 12.23 16.32
N LEU A 758 -31.75 11.58 16.12
CA LEU A 758 -31.11 10.72 17.13
C LEU A 758 -29.99 11.47 17.84
N GLU A 759 -30.34 12.54 18.56
CA GLU A 759 -29.41 13.35 19.36
C GLU A 759 -28.39 12.48 20.14
N LYS A 760 -27.20 13.04 20.44
CA LYS A 760 -26.14 12.34 21.20
C LYS A 760 -26.58 11.98 22.63
N LYS A 761 -27.30 10.89 22.80
CA LYS A 761 -27.27 10.07 24.01
C LYS A 761 -26.59 8.76 23.61
N GLY A 762 -25.35 8.56 24.06
CA GLY A 762 -24.51 7.42 23.64
C GLY A 762 -25.18 6.06 23.87
N ASN A 763 -26.10 5.99 24.84
CA ASN A 763 -26.89 4.82 25.16
C ASN A 763 -27.93 4.47 24.07
N ILE A 764 -28.61 5.46 23.49
CA ILE A 764 -29.58 5.27 22.38
C ILE A 764 -28.89 4.62 21.18
N TRP A 765 -27.71 5.13 20.79
CA TRP A 765 -26.95 4.56 19.67
C TRP A 765 -26.48 3.14 19.95
N LYS A 766 -26.08 2.85 21.19
CA LYS A 766 -25.69 1.51 21.63
C LYS A 766 -26.88 0.55 21.57
N ALA A 767 -28.02 0.94 22.13
CA ALA A 767 -29.25 0.16 22.15
C ALA A 767 -29.79 -0.11 20.74
N LEU A 768 -29.77 0.90 19.84
CA LEU A 768 -30.25 0.79 18.47
C LEU A 768 -29.56 -0.33 17.68
N VAL A 769 -28.24 -0.47 17.83
CA VAL A 769 -27.41 -1.42 17.06
C VAL A 769 -27.51 -2.84 17.60
N GLN A 770 -28.07 -3.04 18.80
CA GLN A 770 -28.21 -4.38 19.38
C GLN A 770 -29.32 -5.18 18.70
N ARG A 771 -28.95 -6.44 18.38
CA ARG A 771 -29.86 -7.41 17.76
C ARG A 771 -30.98 -7.86 18.71
N ARG A 772 -30.68 -7.98 20.00
CA ARG A 772 -31.65 -8.21 21.09
C ARG A 772 -31.38 -7.17 22.17
N LYS A 773 -32.40 -6.39 22.49
CA LYS A 773 -32.32 -5.29 23.46
C LYS A 773 -32.85 -5.77 24.81
N SER A 774 -32.19 -5.36 25.89
CA SER A 774 -32.71 -5.53 27.25
C SER A 774 -33.97 -4.67 27.46
N GLU A 775 -34.76 -4.98 28.49
CA GLU A 775 -35.98 -4.21 28.77
C GLU A 775 -35.67 -2.75 29.10
N ALA A 776 -34.57 -2.49 29.83
CA ALA A 776 -34.09 -1.14 30.10
C ALA A 776 -33.76 -0.37 28.81
N GLU A 777 -33.09 -1.02 27.85
CA GLU A 777 -32.76 -0.42 26.56
C GLU A 777 -34.01 -0.20 25.68
N ASN A 778 -34.99 -1.10 25.73
CA ASN A 778 -36.26 -0.92 25.04
C ASN A 778 -37.02 0.29 25.59
N LEU A 779 -37.11 0.42 26.92
CA LEU A 779 -37.76 1.56 27.57
C LEU A 779 -37.04 2.88 27.24
N GLU A 780 -35.71 2.89 27.26
CA GLU A 780 -34.92 4.08 26.91
C GLU A 780 -35.18 4.51 25.45
N LEU A 781 -35.25 3.57 24.50
CA LEU A 781 -35.57 3.89 23.11
C LEU A 781 -37.01 4.40 22.94
N LEU A 782 -37.99 3.76 23.59
CA LEU A 782 -39.39 4.17 23.53
C LEU A 782 -39.61 5.57 24.13
N SER A 783 -38.84 5.94 25.16
CA SER A 783 -38.93 7.26 25.81
C SER A 783 -38.62 8.44 24.88
N THR A 784 -37.93 8.18 23.76
CA THR A 784 -37.60 9.20 22.77
C THR A 784 -38.78 9.59 21.87
N GLY A 785 -39.88 8.82 21.88
CA GLY A 785 -41.00 9.02 20.96
C GLY A 785 -40.72 8.62 19.50
N LEU A 786 -39.46 8.35 19.14
CA LEU A 786 -39.05 7.95 17.78
C LEU A 786 -39.19 6.45 17.52
N PHE A 787 -39.45 5.65 18.54
CA PHE A 787 -39.55 4.20 18.46
C PHE A 787 -40.95 3.71 18.85
N LYS A 788 -41.37 2.59 18.27
CA LYS A 788 -42.59 1.86 18.62
C LYS A 788 -42.27 0.43 19.02
N ARG A 789 -43.07 -0.14 19.91
CA ARG A 789 -42.93 -1.53 20.32
C ARG A 789 -43.42 -2.45 19.20
N GLY A 790 -42.57 -3.36 18.75
CA GLY A 790 -42.91 -4.38 17.77
C GLY A 790 -43.74 -5.52 18.39
N GLN A 791 -44.29 -6.39 17.53
CA GLN A 791 -44.99 -7.61 17.95
C GLN A 791 -44.09 -8.57 18.75
N ASP A 792 -42.77 -8.50 18.54
CA ASP A 792 -41.74 -9.24 19.26
C ASP A 792 -41.31 -8.58 20.58
N GLY A 793 -42.02 -7.52 21.01
CA GLY A 793 -41.74 -6.78 22.24
C GLY A 793 -40.52 -5.84 22.15
N GLN A 794 -39.79 -5.84 21.04
CA GLN A 794 -38.58 -5.04 20.83
C GLN A 794 -38.90 -3.63 20.31
N ALA A 795 -38.14 -2.62 20.72
CA ALA A 795 -38.26 -1.27 20.20
C ALA A 795 -37.75 -1.17 18.74
N ARG A 796 -38.58 -0.64 17.85
CA ARG A 796 -38.28 -0.44 16.41
C ARG A 796 -38.45 1.03 16.04
N LEU A 797 -37.52 1.56 15.26
CA LEU A 797 -37.53 2.95 14.83
C LEU A 797 -38.72 3.22 13.90
N GLN A 798 -39.45 4.30 14.13
CA GLN A 798 -40.55 4.75 13.29
C GLN A 798 -40.05 5.30 11.96
N ASP A 799 -40.92 5.28 10.95
CA ASP A 799 -40.58 5.78 9.63
C ASP A 799 -40.58 7.33 9.59
N LEU A 800 -39.82 7.91 8.66
CA LEU A 800 -39.77 9.36 8.46
C LEU A 800 -41.06 9.89 7.80
N PRO A 801 -41.45 11.16 8.08
CA PRO A 801 -42.59 11.79 7.43
C PRO A 801 -42.51 11.74 5.89
N ALA A 802 -43.63 11.44 5.22
CA ALA A 802 -43.67 11.33 3.76
C ALA A 802 -43.27 12.63 3.05
N GLN A 803 -43.65 13.79 3.62
CA GLN A 803 -43.26 15.10 3.12
C GLN A 803 -41.73 15.27 3.06
N LEU A 804 -41.02 14.89 4.12
CA LEU A 804 -39.56 14.97 4.18
C LEU A 804 -38.92 14.05 3.13
N LYS A 805 -39.43 12.83 2.96
CA LYS A 805 -38.95 11.89 1.93
C LYS A 805 -39.15 12.43 0.52
N ASN A 806 -40.28 13.08 0.25
CA ASN A 806 -40.55 13.72 -1.03
C ASN A 806 -39.59 14.89 -1.29
N GLN A 807 -39.31 15.71 -0.27
CA GLN A 807 -38.32 16.79 -0.37
C GLN A 807 -36.91 16.25 -0.65
N ILE A 808 -36.48 15.20 0.05
CA ILE A 808 -35.19 14.53 -0.20
C ILE A 808 -35.14 14.00 -1.64
N SER A 809 -36.22 13.38 -2.11
CA SER A 809 -36.30 12.84 -3.48
C SER A 809 -36.16 13.94 -4.53
N ARG A 810 -36.81 15.10 -4.32
CA ARG A 810 -36.70 16.27 -5.20
C ARG A 810 -35.27 16.80 -5.28
N VAL A 811 -34.61 16.95 -4.13
CA VAL A 811 -33.22 17.44 -4.08
C VAL A 811 -32.24 16.46 -4.73
N LEU A 812 -32.42 15.14 -4.52
CA LEU A 812 -31.61 14.14 -5.20
C LEU A 812 -31.83 14.12 -6.72
N ALA A 813 -33.06 14.43 -7.18
CA ALA A 813 -33.39 14.52 -8.60
C ALA A 813 -32.70 15.68 -9.33
N GLU A 814 -32.19 16.69 -8.60
CA GLU A 814 -31.31 17.72 -9.16
C GLU A 814 -29.96 17.17 -9.64
N CYS A 815 -29.62 15.92 -9.29
CA CYS A 815 -28.49 15.18 -9.83
C CYS A 815 -27.14 15.90 -9.71
N ARG A 816 -26.88 16.51 -8.53
CA ARG A 816 -25.63 17.24 -8.24
C ARG A 816 -24.44 16.29 -8.07
N VAL A 817 -23.98 15.71 -9.16
CA VAL A 817 -22.81 14.83 -9.21
C VAL A 817 -21.66 15.56 -9.87
N VAL A 818 -20.50 15.57 -9.23
CA VAL A 818 -19.28 16.21 -9.75
C VAL A 818 -18.16 15.19 -9.76
N GLN A 819 -17.41 15.10 -10.86
CA GLN A 819 -16.19 14.30 -10.91
C GLN A 819 -14.96 15.19 -10.83
N HIS A 820 -14.08 14.92 -9.87
CA HIS A 820 -12.75 15.50 -9.83
C HIS A 820 -11.93 14.98 -11.02
N ILE A 821 -11.46 15.91 -11.85
CA ILE A 821 -10.55 15.62 -12.94
C ILE A 821 -9.23 16.34 -12.64
N PRO A 822 -8.10 15.63 -12.48
CA PRO A 822 -6.81 16.28 -12.27
C PRO A 822 -6.50 17.30 -13.36
N SER A 823 -6.03 18.48 -12.97
CA SER A 823 -5.57 19.52 -13.91
C SER A 823 -4.37 19.06 -14.73
N ASN A 824 -3.51 18.23 -14.13
CA ASN A 824 -2.29 17.73 -14.73
C ASN A 824 -2.29 16.19 -14.79
N ARG A 825 -2.31 15.62 -16.00
CA ARG A 825 -2.13 14.17 -16.25
C ARG A 825 -0.82 13.86 -16.99
N ARG A 826 0.30 14.53 -16.66
CA ARG A 826 1.66 14.27 -17.21
C ARG A 826 2.19 12.84 -16.99
N GLY A 827 1.41 11.92 -16.43
CA GLY A 827 1.72 10.49 -16.35
C GLY A 827 1.26 9.76 -17.61
N LEU A 828 2.18 9.12 -18.32
CA LEU A 828 1.86 8.29 -19.48
C LEU A 828 1.25 6.95 -19.01
N LYS A 829 -0.04 6.72 -19.30
CA LYS A 829 -0.62 5.37 -19.31
C LYS A 829 -0.28 4.72 -20.66
N ALA A 830 0.94 4.22 -20.77
CA ALA A 830 1.35 3.39 -21.90
C ALA A 830 1.55 1.96 -21.44
N GLU A 831 1.44 1.02 -22.36
CA GLU A 831 1.78 -0.36 -22.08
C GLU A 831 3.24 -0.47 -21.60
N GLU A 832 3.45 -1.33 -20.59
CA GLU A 832 4.81 -1.59 -20.10
C GLU A 832 5.65 -2.31 -21.15
N THR A 833 5.00 -3.18 -21.92
CA THR A 833 5.59 -3.95 -23.02
C THR A 833 6.18 -3.03 -24.07
N VAL A 834 7.45 -3.29 -24.43
CA VAL A 834 8.07 -2.67 -25.60
C VAL A 834 7.80 -3.59 -26.78
N TRP A 835 7.11 -3.04 -27.77
CA TRP A 835 6.82 -3.71 -29.02
C TRP A 835 7.97 -3.51 -30.00
N ARG A 836 8.23 -4.49 -30.86
CA ARG A 836 9.17 -4.30 -31.96
C ARG A 836 8.47 -3.64 -33.13
N VAL A 837 9.03 -2.56 -33.64
CA VAL A 837 8.60 -1.93 -34.89
C VAL A 837 9.24 -2.72 -36.03
N LEU A 838 8.42 -3.22 -36.95
CA LEU A 838 8.88 -3.85 -38.18
C LEU A 838 8.85 -2.79 -39.29
N ASP A 839 10.02 -2.49 -39.82
CA ASP A 839 10.24 -1.57 -40.94
C ASP A 839 10.55 -2.41 -42.19
N SER A 840 10.01 -2.01 -43.34
CA SER A 840 10.25 -2.70 -44.62
C SER A 840 11.71 -2.66 -45.03
N GLU A 841 12.43 -1.61 -44.63
CA GLU A 841 13.85 -1.37 -44.96
C GLU A 841 14.83 -1.96 -43.92
N ASP A 842 14.34 -2.69 -42.91
CA ASP A 842 15.21 -3.28 -41.87
C ASP A 842 15.91 -4.56 -42.32
N HIS A 843 17.22 -4.45 -42.62
CA HIS A 843 18.12 -5.56 -43.00
C HIS A 843 18.64 -6.41 -41.82
N HIS A 844 18.18 -6.22 -40.59
CA HIS A 844 18.60 -7.09 -39.48
C HIS A 844 18.03 -8.51 -39.70
N PRO A 845 18.80 -9.59 -39.48
CA PRO A 845 18.32 -10.98 -39.63
C PRO A 845 17.03 -11.32 -38.87
N SER A 846 16.79 -10.65 -37.75
CA SER A 846 15.56 -10.83 -36.96
C SER A 846 14.35 -10.14 -37.58
N ALA A 847 14.54 -9.07 -38.36
CA ALA A 847 13.48 -8.43 -39.12
C ALA A 847 13.13 -9.19 -40.40
N GLU A 848 14.13 -9.76 -41.09
CA GLU A 848 13.89 -10.68 -42.21
C GLU A 848 13.03 -11.87 -41.79
N LYS A 849 13.35 -12.48 -40.64
CA LYS A 849 12.54 -13.56 -40.06
C LYS A 849 11.08 -13.14 -39.80
N LEU A 850 10.88 -11.93 -39.26
CA LEU A 850 9.55 -11.39 -39.00
C LEU A 850 8.78 -11.07 -40.30
N ARG A 851 9.46 -10.56 -41.34
CA ARG A 851 8.88 -10.33 -42.67
C ARG A 851 8.44 -11.63 -43.32
N LYS A 852 9.25 -12.69 -43.22
CA LYS A 852 8.88 -14.03 -43.69
C LYS A 852 7.63 -14.55 -42.97
N TRP A 853 7.54 -14.37 -41.64
CA TRP A 853 6.33 -14.74 -40.90
C TRP A 853 5.11 -13.88 -41.27
N ALA A 854 5.28 -12.60 -41.53
CA ALA A 854 4.21 -11.73 -42.00
C ALA A 854 3.68 -12.17 -43.37
N GLN A 855 4.57 -12.51 -44.32
CA GLN A 855 4.18 -13.05 -45.62
C GLN A 855 3.42 -14.37 -45.48
N LEU A 856 3.92 -15.31 -44.67
CA LEU A 856 3.25 -16.59 -44.41
C LEU A 856 1.87 -16.42 -43.75
N ALA A 857 1.73 -15.42 -42.89
CA ALA A 857 0.46 -15.07 -42.24
C ALA A 857 -0.43 -14.15 -43.09
N GLN A 858 -0.05 -13.87 -44.35
CA GLN A 858 -0.76 -12.97 -45.27
C GLN A 858 -1.00 -11.56 -44.69
N VAL A 859 -0.04 -11.05 -43.92
CA VAL A 859 -0.10 -9.73 -43.30
C VAL A 859 0.71 -8.73 -44.14
N GLU A 860 0.03 -7.78 -44.77
CA GLU A 860 0.68 -6.71 -45.53
C GLU A 860 1.37 -5.69 -44.61
N LEU A 861 2.57 -5.27 -45.01
CA LEU A 861 3.31 -4.22 -44.33
C LEU A 861 2.74 -2.85 -44.72
N PRO A 862 2.47 -1.95 -43.75
CA PRO A 862 2.07 -0.58 -44.06
C PRO A 862 3.13 0.14 -44.90
N ASN A 863 2.72 0.88 -45.92
CA ASN A 863 3.60 1.79 -46.67
C ASN A 863 4.26 2.79 -45.68
N PRO A 864 5.58 3.07 -45.76
CA PRO A 864 6.27 4.06 -44.95
C PRO A 864 5.55 5.42 -44.83
N ASP A 865 4.91 5.89 -45.90
CA ASP A 865 4.22 7.20 -45.94
C ASP A 865 2.81 7.17 -45.34
N SER A 866 2.27 5.99 -45.01
CA SER A 866 0.91 5.83 -44.49
C SER A 866 0.70 6.33 -43.05
N GLY A 867 1.79 6.72 -42.37
CA GLY A 867 1.76 7.14 -40.96
C GLY A 867 1.42 6.00 -39.98
N LYS A 868 1.50 4.74 -40.42
CA LYS A 868 1.26 3.52 -39.62
C LYS A 868 2.47 2.61 -39.65
N VAL A 869 2.61 1.77 -38.62
CA VAL A 869 3.67 0.76 -38.54
C VAL A 869 3.11 -0.57 -38.05
N LEU A 870 3.75 -1.67 -38.46
CA LEU A 870 3.45 -3.00 -37.93
C LEU A 870 4.28 -3.24 -36.66
N LEU A 871 3.57 -3.42 -35.55
CA LEU A 871 4.17 -3.78 -34.28
C LEU A 871 4.11 -5.29 -34.08
N VAL A 872 5.20 -5.87 -33.58
CA VAL A 872 5.25 -7.28 -33.20
C VAL A 872 5.55 -7.39 -31.70
N LYS A 873 4.74 -8.18 -30.99
CA LYS A 873 5.01 -8.60 -29.61
C LYS A 873 5.15 -10.11 -29.50
N ARG A 874 5.84 -10.52 -28.45
CA ARG A 874 5.94 -11.90 -28.03
C ARG A 874 5.13 -12.10 -26.74
N ILE A 875 4.15 -12.99 -26.79
CA ILE A 875 3.30 -13.39 -25.67
C ILE A 875 3.72 -14.80 -25.24
N ARG A 876 4.00 -15.00 -23.96
CA ARG A 876 4.30 -16.34 -23.44
C ARG A 876 3.01 -17.17 -23.40
N HIS A 877 3.10 -18.47 -23.65
CA HIS A 877 1.99 -19.37 -23.30
C HIS A 877 1.77 -19.26 -21.78
N THR A 878 0.70 -18.59 -21.37
CA THR A 878 0.35 -18.44 -19.96
C THR A 878 -0.79 -19.40 -19.64
N ALA A 879 -0.51 -20.41 -18.81
CA ALA A 879 -1.41 -21.48 -18.36
C ALA A 879 -2.04 -22.34 -19.49
N ALA A 880 -2.39 -23.58 -19.16
CA ALA A 880 -3.03 -24.49 -20.11
C ALA A 880 -4.45 -23.97 -20.43
N GLY A 881 -4.82 -23.92 -21.71
CA GLY A 881 -6.13 -23.43 -22.18
C GLY A 881 -6.17 -21.97 -22.64
N ALA A 882 -5.05 -21.25 -22.64
CA ALA A 882 -5.00 -19.92 -23.26
C ALA A 882 -5.16 -20.03 -24.79
N LYS A 883 -6.16 -19.34 -25.33
CA LYS A 883 -6.42 -19.27 -26.77
C LYS A 883 -5.35 -18.41 -27.45
N ALA A 884 -4.93 -18.82 -28.65
CA ALA A 884 -4.03 -18.04 -29.47
C ALA A 884 -4.58 -16.61 -29.67
N PRO A 885 -3.70 -15.58 -29.67
CA PRO A 885 -4.12 -14.22 -29.95
C PRO A 885 -4.78 -14.15 -31.33
N LYS A 886 -5.88 -13.38 -31.46
CA LYS A 886 -6.59 -13.22 -32.74
C LYS A 886 -5.67 -12.73 -33.87
N ASN A 887 -4.66 -11.95 -33.52
CA ASN A 887 -3.65 -11.37 -34.39
C ASN A 887 -2.33 -12.15 -34.34
N LEU A 888 -2.40 -13.47 -34.52
CA LEU A 888 -1.24 -14.36 -34.51
C LEU A 888 -0.39 -14.15 -35.77
N LEU A 889 0.90 -13.93 -35.58
CA LEU A 889 1.92 -13.87 -36.63
C LEU A 889 2.68 -15.20 -36.77
N HIS A 890 3.00 -15.83 -35.64
CA HIS A 890 3.71 -17.11 -35.59
C HIS A 890 3.54 -17.79 -34.23
N GLN A 891 3.51 -19.13 -34.22
CA GLN A 891 3.41 -19.94 -33.01
C GLN A 891 4.70 -20.74 -32.80
N GLY A 892 5.37 -20.52 -31.67
CA GLY A 892 6.48 -21.34 -31.20
C GLY A 892 6.07 -22.28 -30.06
N SER A 893 7.02 -23.04 -29.51
CA SER A 893 6.78 -23.98 -28.40
C SER A 893 6.41 -23.29 -27.08
N GLU A 894 7.01 -22.13 -26.79
CA GLU A 894 6.79 -21.39 -25.53
C GLU A 894 6.07 -20.04 -25.70
N PHE A 895 5.94 -19.56 -26.93
CA PHE A 895 5.49 -18.20 -27.20
C PHE A 895 4.63 -18.10 -28.47
N TRP A 896 3.59 -17.27 -28.39
CA TRP A 896 2.90 -16.69 -29.54
C TRP A 896 3.55 -15.36 -29.93
N TRP A 897 3.76 -15.17 -31.22
CA TRP A 897 4.10 -13.88 -31.79
C TRP A 897 2.83 -13.25 -32.33
N ALA A 898 2.48 -12.07 -31.86
CA ALA A 898 1.29 -11.36 -32.28
C ALA A 898 1.66 -10.03 -32.93
N TYR A 899 0.85 -9.59 -33.90
CA TYR A 899 1.11 -8.35 -34.64
C TYR A 899 -0.02 -7.33 -34.47
N GLU A 900 0.27 -6.04 -34.56
CA GLU A 900 -0.76 -5.00 -34.58
C GLU A 900 -0.33 -3.85 -35.48
N VAL A 901 -1.20 -3.42 -36.39
CA VAL A 901 -0.95 -2.24 -37.23
C VAL A 901 -1.44 -1.00 -36.49
N VAL A 902 -0.52 -0.13 -36.08
CA VAL A 902 -0.82 1.01 -35.21
C VAL A 902 -0.35 2.32 -35.86
N ALA A 903 -1.14 3.37 -35.74
CA ALA A 903 -0.76 4.71 -36.18
C ALA A 903 0.42 5.25 -35.36
N LEU A 904 1.39 5.91 -36.01
CA LEU A 904 2.57 6.52 -35.37
C LEU A 904 2.19 7.50 -34.25
N SER A 905 1.05 8.18 -34.40
CA SER A 905 0.50 9.11 -33.39
C SER A 905 0.06 8.44 -32.08
N LYS A 906 -0.09 7.11 -32.06
CA LYS A 906 -0.38 6.31 -30.85
C LYS A 906 0.89 5.70 -30.24
N LEU A 907 2.07 6.00 -30.79
CA LEU A 907 3.32 5.37 -30.39
C LEU A 907 4.30 6.36 -29.76
N VAL A 908 5.01 5.87 -28.74
CA VAL A 908 6.19 6.53 -28.20
C VAL A 908 7.41 5.72 -28.61
N GLY A 909 8.39 6.37 -29.26
CA GLY A 909 9.64 5.73 -29.66
C GLY A 909 10.05 5.82 -31.14
N PRO A 910 9.14 5.75 -32.14
CA PRO A 910 9.54 5.66 -33.55
C PRO A 910 10.05 6.99 -34.16
N GLY A 911 9.83 8.14 -33.52
CA GLY A 911 10.36 9.43 -33.97
C GLY A 911 11.89 9.58 -33.89
N ALA A 912 12.42 10.58 -34.61
CA ALA A 912 13.83 10.68 -35.02
C ALA A 912 14.91 10.59 -33.91
N SER A 913 14.62 10.89 -32.63
CA SER A 913 15.64 11.05 -31.57
C SER A 913 15.40 10.25 -30.27
N GLY A 914 14.72 9.10 -30.34
CA GLY A 914 14.36 8.29 -29.16
C GLY A 914 15.32 7.15 -28.76
N LYS A 915 15.45 6.85 -27.46
CA LYS A 915 16.15 5.64 -26.95
C LYS A 915 15.52 4.33 -27.43
N LEU A 916 14.21 4.34 -27.69
CA LEU A 916 13.47 3.18 -28.18
C LEU A 916 13.77 2.91 -29.66
N ARG A 917 14.01 3.94 -30.47
CA ARG A 917 14.45 3.80 -31.88
C ARG A 917 15.73 2.96 -32.00
N LYS A 918 16.72 3.17 -31.12
CA LYS A 918 17.97 2.39 -31.09
C LYS A 918 17.77 0.88 -30.95
N ILE A 919 16.67 0.47 -30.29
CA ILE A 919 16.31 -0.94 -30.11
C ILE A 919 15.13 -1.35 -31.00
N LYS A 920 14.77 -0.51 -31.97
CA LYS A 920 13.61 -0.68 -32.86
C LYS A 920 12.32 -0.97 -32.08
N GLY A 921 12.21 -0.31 -30.94
CA GLY A 921 11.13 -0.47 -29.98
C GLY A 921 10.10 0.66 -30.09
N ALA A 922 8.85 0.35 -29.77
CA ALA A 922 7.80 1.32 -29.55
C ALA A 922 6.95 0.93 -28.33
N LYS A 923 6.29 1.93 -27.75
CA LYS A 923 5.25 1.73 -26.74
C LYS A 923 3.94 2.31 -27.24
N GLN A 924 2.87 1.54 -27.11
CA GLN A 924 1.54 1.98 -27.48
C GLN A 924 0.90 2.78 -26.35
N ILE A 925 0.24 3.87 -26.74
CA ILE A 925 -0.59 4.70 -25.87
C ILE A 925 -2.00 4.12 -25.91
N GLY A 926 -2.48 3.63 -24.77
CA GLY A 926 -3.80 3.00 -24.67
C GLY A 926 -4.94 4.01 -24.56
N ASP A 927 -4.69 5.17 -23.95
CA ASP A 927 -5.73 6.16 -23.61
C ASP A 927 -5.50 7.52 -24.30
N ASN A 928 -6.59 8.17 -24.69
CA ASN A 928 -6.59 9.56 -25.15
C ASN A 928 -6.70 10.52 -23.95
N PHE A 929 -6.00 11.66 -24.01
CA PHE A 929 -6.04 12.69 -22.97
C PHE A 929 -7.31 13.55 -23.05
N ALA A 930 -7.62 14.06 -24.24
CA ALA A 930 -8.74 14.95 -24.50
C ALA A 930 -9.09 14.97 -26.00
N VAL A 931 -10.16 15.66 -26.36
CA VAL A 931 -10.46 16.11 -27.72
C VAL A 931 -10.64 17.62 -27.73
N THR A 932 -10.15 18.30 -28.77
CA THR A 932 -10.37 19.75 -28.95
C THR A 932 -11.79 20.04 -29.44
N LEU A 933 -12.35 21.14 -28.95
CA LEU A 933 -13.62 21.71 -29.37
C LEU A 933 -13.31 23.00 -30.13
N GLY A 934 -13.58 23.02 -31.43
CA GLY A 934 -13.27 24.11 -32.35
C GLY A 934 -13.48 23.68 -33.81
N PRO A 935 -13.15 24.53 -34.79
CA PRO A 935 -13.35 24.25 -36.22
C PRO A 935 -12.66 22.97 -36.68
N LYS A 936 -11.51 22.64 -36.08
CA LYS A 936 -10.79 21.39 -36.28
C LYS A 936 -10.79 20.56 -34.99
N MET A 937 -11.67 19.56 -34.93
CA MET A 937 -11.73 18.62 -33.81
C MET A 937 -10.60 17.57 -33.94
N GLU A 938 -9.70 17.52 -32.97
CA GLU A 938 -8.57 16.60 -32.94
C GLU A 938 -8.45 15.90 -31.58
N VAL A 939 -8.19 14.60 -31.61
CA VAL A 939 -7.91 13.81 -30.40
C VAL A 939 -6.46 14.05 -29.95
N ILE A 940 -6.30 14.43 -28.69
CA ILE A 940 -5.00 14.63 -28.04
C ILE A 940 -4.63 13.32 -27.30
N PRO A 941 -3.59 12.57 -27.70
CA PRO A 941 -3.15 11.39 -26.97
C PRO A 941 -2.41 11.74 -25.68
N HIS A 942 -2.25 10.79 -24.76
CA HIS A 942 -1.59 10.99 -23.45
C HIS A 942 -0.07 11.31 -23.47
N HIS A 943 0.54 11.55 -24.64
CA HIS A 943 1.94 11.99 -24.81
C HIS A 943 2.03 13.46 -25.27
N GLN A 944 3.13 14.16 -24.96
CA GLN A 944 3.44 15.51 -25.49
C GLN A 944 2.28 16.53 -25.41
N VAL A 945 1.37 16.37 -24.46
CA VAL A 945 0.14 17.19 -24.34
C VAL A 945 0.45 18.68 -24.33
N GLN A 946 1.51 19.09 -23.63
CA GLN A 946 1.90 20.50 -23.51
C GLN A 946 2.47 21.08 -24.82
N GLU A 947 3.30 20.32 -25.54
CA GLU A 947 3.85 20.74 -26.84
C GLU A 947 2.72 20.86 -27.86
N ARG A 948 1.82 19.86 -27.90
CA ARG A 948 0.62 19.90 -28.75
C ARG A 948 -0.31 21.05 -28.41
N TRP A 949 -0.49 21.36 -27.11
CA TRP A 949 -1.29 22.51 -26.70
C TRP A 949 -0.73 23.86 -27.15
N LYS A 950 0.61 24.03 -27.11
CA LYS A 950 1.24 25.26 -27.60
C LYS A 950 0.96 25.48 -29.09
N GLY A 951 0.96 24.42 -29.89
CA GLY A 951 0.63 24.48 -31.32
C GLY A 951 -0.84 24.73 -31.64
N LEU A 952 -1.74 24.56 -30.68
CA LEU A 952 -3.20 24.66 -30.87
C LEU A 952 -3.83 25.94 -30.32
N GLY A 953 -3.06 26.85 -29.72
CA GLY A 953 -3.57 28.16 -29.25
C GLY A 953 -4.55 28.09 -28.07
N CYS A 954 -4.46 27.06 -27.23
CA CYS A 954 -5.32 26.84 -26.05
C CYS A 954 -6.83 26.65 -26.38
N PRO A 955 -7.20 25.62 -27.16
CA PRO A 955 -8.59 25.37 -27.55
C PRO A 955 -9.44 24.93 -26.35
N ARG A 956 -10.77 25.16 -26.38
CA ARG A 956 -11.71 24.45 -25.50
C ARG A 956 -11.53 22.95 -25.74
N TYR A 957 -11.63 22.11 -24.71
CA TYR A 957 -11.44 20.67 -24.87
C TYR A 957 -12.34 19.86 -23.95
N LEU A 958 -12.60 18.62 -24.34
CA LEU A 958 -13.42 17.65 -23.63
C LEU A 958 -12.58 16.47 -23.15
N ARG A 959 -12.80 16.01 -21.92
CA ARG A 959 -12.06 14.90 -21.29
C ARG A 959 -12.99 13.80 -20.79
N ASN A 960 -12.46 12.59 -20.70
CA ASN A 960 -13.12 11.51 -19.96
C ASN A 960 -13.34 11.91 -18.49
N GLY A 961 -14.57 11.73 -18.03
CA GLY A 961 -15.09 12.12 -16.71
C GLY A 961 -15.72 13.51 -16.68
N GLN A 962 -15.60 14.30 -17.75
CA GLN A 962 -16.19 15.64 -17.80
C GLN A 962 -17.70 15.54 -17.98
N ILE A 963 -18.44 16.37 -17.24
CA ILE A 963 -19.87 16.54 -17.42
C ILE A 963 -20.08 17.66 -18.43
N ILE A 964 -20.95 17.41 -19.39
CA ILE A 964 -21.37 18.34 -20.44
C ILE A 964 -22.87 18.55 -20.31
N GLU A 965 -23.29 19.79 -20.49
CA GLU A 965 -24.69 20.16 -20.51
C GLU A 965 -25.09 20.51 -21.94
N MET A 966 -26.14 19.85 -22.42
CA MET A 966 -26.70 20.08 -23.73
C MET A 966 -28.05 20.77 -23.56
N PRO A 967 -28.18 22.07 -23.87
CA PRO A 967 -29.39 22.82 -23.57
C PRO A 967 -30.57 22.40 -24.46
N THR A 968 -30.30 21.95 -25.69
CA THR A 968 -31.34 21.65 -26.71
C THR A 968 -30.97 20.40 -27.54
N GLY A 969 -31.93 19.91 -28.33
CA GLY A 969 -31.74 18.80 -29.27
C GLY A 969 -31.98 17.40 -28.69
N LYS A 970 -31.70 16.37 -29.49
CA LYS A 970 -31.95 14.94 -29.18
C LYS A 970 -31.27 14.46 -27.89
N TYR A 971 -30.17 15.11 -27.52
CA TYR A 971 -29.36 14.76 -26.37
C TYR A 971 -29.47 15.82 -25.26
N SER A 972 -30.58 16.55 -25.16
CA SER A 972 -30.75 17.56 -24.11
C SER A 972 -30.55 16.97 -22.70
N GLY A 973 -29.94 17.76 -21.81
CA GLY A 973 -29.63 17.39 -20.43
C GLY A 973 -28.13 17.27 -20.11
N ALA A 974 -27.84 16.86 -18.87
CA ALA A 974 -26.48 16.71 -18.36
C ALA A 974 -25.94 15.29 -18.57
N TRP A 975 -24.81 15.19 -19.25
CA TRP A 975 -24.17 13.92 -19.62
C TRP A 975 -22.73 13.87 -19.14
N LYS A 976 -22.29 12.70 -18.70
CA LYS A 976 -20.90 12.41 -18.35
C LYS A 976 -20.23 11.67 -19.50
N VAL A 977 -19.05 12.15 -19.90
CA VAL A 977 -18.22 11.51 -20.94
C VAL A 977 -17.43 10.36 -20.35
N PHE A 978 -17.63 9.15 -20.89
CA PHE A 978 -16.92 7.94 -20.47
C PHE A 978 -15.73 7.61 -21.37
N SER A 979 -15.87 7.80 -22.68
CA SER A 979 -14.81 7.48 -23.63
C SER A 979 -14.80 8.44 -24.83
N ILE A 980 -13.61 8.62 -25.42
CA ILE A 980 -13.37 9.39 -26.64
C ILE A 980 -12.64 8.46 -27.63
N LYS A 981 -13.29 8.13 -28.74
CA LYS A 981 -12.79 7.22 -29.77
C LYS A 981 -12.55 7.97 -31.08
N ASN A 982 -11.43 7.70 -31.72
CA ASN A 982 -11.15 8.20 -33.07
C ASN A 982 -11.49 7.09 -34.08
N ALA A 983 -12.55 7.27 -34.87
CA ALA A 983 -13.05 6.31 -35.85
C ALA A 983 -13.02 6.91 -37.27
N ARG A 984 -13.18 6.06 -38.30
CA ARG A 984 -13.21 6.52 -39.71
C ARG A 984 -14.29 7.57 -39.97
N GLN A 985 -15.44 7.44 -39.33
CA GLN A 985 -16.59 8.35 -39.45
C GLN A 985 -16.45 9.67 -38.65
N GLY A 986 -15.36 9.84 -37.90
CA GLY A 986 -15.10 10.98 -37.03
C GLY A 986 -14.88 10.59 -35.56
N ILE A 987 -14.93 11.58 -34.68
CA ILE A 987 -14.72 11.39 -33.24
C ILE A 987 -16.02 10.97 -32.58
N LEU A 988 -16.01 9.84 -31.88
CA LEU A 988 -17.16 9.26 -31.19
C LEU A 988 -16.99 9.37 -29.68
N LEU A 989 -18.09 9.67 -28.98
CA LEU A 989 -18.18 9.72 -27.53
C LEU A 989 -19.09 8.60 -27.01
N ASP A 990 -18.69 7.98 -25.92
CA ASP A 990 -19.64 7.25 -25.06
C ASP A 990 -20.04 8.18 -23.92
N ILE A 991 -21.34 8.45 -23.80
CA ILE A 991 -21.92 9.33 -22.77
C ILE A 991 -23.01 8.61 -21.98
N ALA A 992 -23.15 8.90 -20.70
CA ALA A 992 -24.25 8.42 -19.86
C ALA A 992 -24.71 9.53 -18.91
N ARG A 993 -25.81 9.31 -18.17
CA ARG A 993 -26.28 10.28 -17.15
C ARG A 993 -25.14 10.66 -16.21
N ALA A 994 -25.17 11.89 -15.70
CA ALA A 994 -24.14 12.43 -14.81
C ALA A 994 -23.90 11.55 -13.57
N ASP A 995 -24.97 10.94 -13.04
CA ASP A 995 -24.92 10.04 -11.89
C ASP A 995 -24.52 8.60 -12.20
N SER A 996 -24.47 8.19 -13.48
CA SER A 996 -24.14 6.81 -13.83
C SER A 996 -22.69 6.46 -13.47
N PRO A 997 -22.43 5.28 -12.85
CA PRO A 997 -21.09 4.77 -12.60
C PRO A 997 -20.36 4.29 -13.85
N ARG A 998 -21.12 3.82 -14.85
CA ARG A 998 -20.59 3.25 -16.10
C ARG A 998 -21.55 3.48 -17.27
N ALA A 999 -20.99 3.61 -18.46
CA ALA A 999 -21.75 3.57 -19.70
C ALA A 999 -22.01 2.10 -20.10
N LYS A 1000 -23.28 1.67 -20.11
CA LYS A 1000 -23.70 0.33 -20.56
C LYS A 1000 -24.48 0.41 -21.85
N GLN A 1001 -24.11 -0.38 -22.84
CA GLN A 1001 -24.89 -0.49 -24.07
C GLN A 1001 -26.28 -1.06 -23.77
N GLY A 1002 -27.32 -0.53 -24.42
CA GLY A 1002 -28.72 -0.92 -24.21
C GLY A 1002 -29.41 -0.27 -23.01
N ASN A 1003 -28.69 0.46 -22.17
CA ASN A 1003 -29.29 1.19 -21.05
C ASN A 1003 -29.94 2.51 -21.55
N PRO A 1004 -31.22 2.81 -21.18
CA PRO A 1004 -31.91 4.05 -21.55
C PRO A 1004 -31.17 5.34 -21.18
N GLY A 1005 -30.38 5.34 -20.10
CA GLY A 1005 -29.55 6.45 -19.64
C GLY A 1005 -28.15 6.52 -20.27
N THR A 1006 -27.84 5.69 -21.26
CA THR A 1006 -26.53 5.64 -21.94
C THR A 1006 -26.68 5.83 -23.45
N ARG A 1007 -25.72 6.52 -24.06
CA ARG A 1007 -25.55 6.63 -25.51
C ARG A 1007 -24.11 6.27 -25.86
N ILE A 1008 -23.95 5.22 -26.66
CA ILE A 1008 -22.65 4.69 -27.08
C ILE A 1008 -22.36 5.15 -28.52
N ASN A 1009 -21.11 5.49 -28.81
CA ASN A 1009 -20.64 5.91 -30.13
C ASN A 1009 -21.40 7.13 -30.71
N VAL A 1010 -21.72 8.13 -29.87
CA VAL A 1010 -22.32 9.40 -30.33
C VAL A 1010 -21.28 10.21 -31.07
N LEU A 1011 -21.60 10.68 -32.27
CA LEU A 1011 -20.67 11.46 -33.06
C LEU A 1011 -20.51 12.87 -32.48
N LEU A 1012 -19.28 13.27 -32.14
CA LEU A 1012 -19.03 14.56 -31.48
C LEU A 1012 -19.59 15.75 -32.28
N LYS A 1013 -19.51 15.67 -33.62
CA LYS A 1013 -20.05 16.71 -34.51
C LYS A 1013 -21.57 16.91 -34.43
N THR A 1014 -22.31 15.96 -33.85
CA THR A 1014 -23.77 16.11 -33.65
C THR A 1014 -24.10 16.70 -32.28
N LEU A 1015 -23.09 17.03 -31.48
CA LEU A 1015 -23.21 17.57 -30.12
C LEU A 1015 -22.68 19.01 -29.98
N VAL A 1016 -21.88 19.43 -30.96
CA VAL A 1016 -21.34 20.79 -31.12
C VAL A 1016 -22.20 21.48 -32.17
#